data_AF-A0A9W5WUS6-F1
#
_entry.id   AF-A0A9W5WUS6-F1
#
_cell.length_a   1.000
_cell.length_b   1.000
_cell.length_c   1.000
_cell.angle_alpha   90.00
_cell.angle_beta   90.00
_cell.angle_gamma   90.00
#
_symmetry.space_group_name_H-M   'P 1'
#
loop_
_entity.id
_entity.type
_entity.pdbx_description
1 polymer ?
#
loop_
_entity_poly.entity_id
_entity_poly.type
_entity_poly.pdbx_seq_one_letter_code
_entity_poly.pdbx_strand_id
1 'polypeptide(L)'
;MHGIRREDVYKTPEEAQAFTIKLEKGFKLLDSFVSSVRDSDDASLSTGILADKEEADRMFALSSDIIDFMPEFYPSWHYRKNYLLHPRHDRDNLHRLLIEELTMIVSVLKKSPKSFAVWQHRLWVLSVLFSLRYDDLGEILTKELSLCMVLFGLDGRNFHGWGHVNYVRHYLKLLETGEAGSHNGSVDKLCYTEFTKLIDKNFSNSSAWFHRGLLSENHGSLSDELDGLTPAIYTDPNDQCLWEHFDWLMYKRNALGHYLVRHYYSPETNSLVFYFNDCVKLSPNDGFILGGPSEDHCCKLEGVWSAICSSPSIGKLKNVNLPEYAWRYTLSNPTNICSISFLSVFLVIETKKGLIDSFYFHMRSLPKCNVGSKVPDDTNYVPQLLALRYKLRLSADEDIPIDLDSMEFMRNCLDTPEGWKDLSSILRGPIRLPNSTRIVSLGKDITDNTMDQQMAMIQTLLDMGTESKYLHLAMHKMKRYVGEPSDPDQCYNNVQRIDTLRGSLYKDLLLMDKVDNILDSGALSGSTSADLSGIGISRLTYRNLQPHVLLEELNLSNNNLGNGCLLDIGICLMLKLRFVNLSLNKFTHLSKLLEALRNLSILERIDLSGNPLTAEDDFGSLHIPESLCEIDIANTPLAEYLLNEAGLSSSDTNESRICQHIPGFVICVTTRGEASESDAASPRSYDRLPRVFLRRTTK
;
A
#
# COMPACT_ATOMS: atom_id res chain seq x y z
N MET A 1 -10.71 -21.74 -23.82
CA MET A 1 -11.40 -21.59 -22.53
C MET A 1 -12.25 -20.33 -22.44
N HIS A 2 -11.81 -19.16 -22.92
CA HIS A 2 -12.59 -17.91 -22.84
C HIS A 2 -13.14 -17.48 -24.21
N GLY A 3 -14.30 -16.81 -24.21
CA GLY A 3 -14.87 -16.17 -25.41
C GLY A 3 -15.44 -17.12 -26.48
N ILE A 4 -15.31 -18.43 -26.29
CA ILE A 4 -15.92 -19.44 -27.17
C ILE A 4 -17.36 -19.63 -26.72
N ARG A 5 -18.32 -19.15 -27.50
CA ARG A 5 -19.73 -19.44 -27.25
C ARG A 5 -19.98 -20.92 -27.52
N ARG A 6 -20.89 -21.56 -26.77
CA ARG A 6 -21.16 -23.00 -26.94
C ARG A 6 -21.64 -23.31 -28.36
N GLU A 7 -22.38 -22.38 -28.95
CA GLU A 7 -22.90 -22.39 -30.31
C GLU A 7 -21.84 -22.10 -31.41
N ASP A 8 -20.65 -21.62 -31.03
CA ASP A 8 -19.56 -21.30 -31.96
C ASP A 8 -18.46 -22.36 -31.99
N VAL A 9 -18.64 -23.48 -31.26
CA VAL A 9 -17.63 -24.53 -31.19
C VAL A 9 -17.52 -25.25 -32.55
N TYR A 10 -18.61 -25.85 -33.06
CA TYR A 10 -18.74 -26.32 -34.45
C TYR A 10 -20.20 -26.14 -34.91
N LYS A 11 -20.42 -25.55 -36.08
CA LYS A 11 -21.76 -25.32 -36.66
C LYS A 11 -22.15 -26.40 -37.66
N THR A 12 -21.16 -27.12 -38.21
CA THR A 12 -21.39 -28.26 -39.12
C THR A 12 -20.60 -29.52 -38.72
N PRO A 13 -21.03 -30.72 -39.15
CA PRO A 13 -20.28 -31.95 -38.95
C PRO A 13 -18.86 -31.90 -39.54
N GLU A 14 -18.67 -31.19 -40.66
CA GLU A 14 -17.37 -31.03 -41.31
C GLU A 14 -16.42 -30.16 -40.49
N GLU A 15 -16.91 -29.09 -39.85
CA GLU A 15 -16.12 -28.25 -38.94
C GLU A 15 -15.68 -29.04 -37.69
N ALA A 16 -16.57 -29.87 -37.15
CA ALA A 16 -16.26 -30.75 -36.03
C ALA A 16 -15.18 -31.78 -36.41
N GLN A 17 -15.30 -32.38 -37.58
CA GLN A 17 -14.31 -33.33 -38.10
C GLN A 17 -12.96 -32.64 -38.33
N ALA A 18 -12.95 -31.45 -38.94
CA ALA A 18 -11.73 -30.68 -39.17
C ALA A 18 -11.01 -30.30 -37.87
N PHE A 19 -11.77 -29.93 -36.83
CA PHE A 19 -11.19 -29.66 -35.52
C PHE A 19 -10.61 -30.90 -34.85
N THR A 20 -11.31 -32.04 -34.89
CA THR A 20 -10.79 -33.32 -34.37
C THR A 20 -9.49 -33.68 -35.08
N ILE A 21 -9.44 -33.57 -36.42
CA ILE A 21 -8.21 -33.80 -37.20
C ILE A 21 -7.09 -32.84 -36.78
N LYS A 22 -7.40 -31.56 -36.54
CA LYS A 22 -6.43 -30.57 -36.07
C LYS A 22 -5.88 -30.94 -34.69
N LEU A 23 -6.73 -31.36 -33.75
CA LEU A 23 -6.31 -31.81 -32.43
C LEU A 23 -5.44 -33.06 -32.51
N GLU A 24 -5.87 -34.08 -33.26
CA GLU A 24 -5.09 -35.32 -33.44
C GLU A 24 -3.71 -35.03 -34.02
N LYS A 25 -3.61 -34.14 -35.01
CA LYS A 25 -2.31 -33.69 -35.55
C LYS A 25 -1.47 -33.02 -34.46
N GLY A 26 -2.05 -32.11 -33.69
CA GLY A 26 -1.35 -31.42 -32.61
C GLY A 26 -0.85 -32.35 -31.51
N PHE A 27 -1.67 -33.31 -31.07
CA PHE A 27 -1.26 -34.31 -30.09
C PHE A 27 -0.14 -35.21 -30.60
N LYS A 28 -0.17 -35.60 -31.89
CA LYS A 28 0.95 -36.34 -32.50
C LYS A 28 2.27 -35.58 -32.47
N LEU A 29 2.24 -34.25 -32.65
CA LEU A 29 3.45 -33.42 -32.52
C LEU A 29 4.00 -33.47 -31.09
N LEU A 30 3.11 -33.34 -30.09
CA LEU A 30 3.49 -33.40 -28.67
C LEU A 30 4.04 -34.79 -28.30
N ASP A 31 3.38 -35.86 -28.73
CA ASP A 31 3.82 -37.24 -28.47
C ASP A 31 5.19 -37.50 -29.11
N SER A 32 5.41 -37.02 -30.35
CA SER A 32 6.70 -37.14 -31.03
C SER A 32 7.80 -36.40 -30.25
N PHE A 33 7.52 -35.21 -29.75
CA PHE A 33 8.47 -34.42 -28.97
C PHE A 33 8.81 -35.10 -27.65
N VAL A 34 7.80 -35.52 -26.88
CA VAL A 34 7.99 -36.22 -25.60
C VAL A 34 8.75 -37.54 -25.79
N SER A 35 8.42 -38.32 -26.83
CA SER A 35 9.14 -39.57 -27.12
C SER A 35 10.61 -39.31 -27.41
N SER A 36 10.91 -38.29 -28.23
CA SER A 36 12.30 -37.95 -28.59
C SER A 36 13.10 -37.46 -27.38
N VAL A 37 12.46 -36.77 -26.43
CA VAL A 37 13.10 -36.38 -25.16
C VAL A 37 13.37 -37.61 -24.29
N ARG A 38 12.38 -38.46 -24.07
CA ARG A 38 12.53 -39.67 -23.24
C ARG A 38 13.60 -40.61 -23.78
N ASP A 39 13.59 -40.88 -25.08
CA ASP A 39 14.53 -41.83 -25.70
C ASP A 39 15.99 -41.32 -25.61
N SER A 40 16.19 -40.00 -25.45
CA SER A 40 17.49 -39.41 -25.20
C SER A 40 17.98 -39.48 -23.75
N ASP A 41 17.05 -39.56 -22.78
CA ASP A 41 17.37 -39.71 -21.35
C ASP A 41 17.71 -41.17 -21.00
N ASP A 42 17.13 -42.14 -21.70
CA ASP A 42 17.38 -43.59 -21.51
C ASP A 42 18.69 -44.08 -22.15
N ALA A 43 19.23 -43.35 -23.13
CA ALA A 43 20.49 -43.71 -23.76
C ALA A 43 21.68 -43.35 -22.85
N SER A 44 22.41 -44.37 -22.36
CA SER A 44 23.65 -44.22 -21.57
C SER A 44 24.84 -43.61 -22.35
N LEU A 45 24.59 -42.81 -23.37
CA LEU A 45 25.58 -42.09 -24.18
C LEU A 45 25.61 -40.64 -23.71
N SER A 46 26.80 -40.16 -23.40
CA SER A 46 27.12 -38.82 -22.86
C SER A 46 26.87 -37.66 -23.82
N THR A 47 25.90 -37.75 -24.72
CA THR A 47 25.59 -36.77 -25.77
C THR A 47 24.07 -36.63 -25.88
N GLY A 48 23.47 -35.69 -25.12
CA GLY A 48 22.03 -35.41 -25.17
C GLY A 48 21.55 -34.94 -26.55
N ILE A 49 20.23 -34.75 -26.74
CA ILE A 49 19.57 -34.36 -28.03
C ILE A 49 20.30 -33.25 -28.78
N LEU A 50 20.88 -32.29 -28.04
CA LEU A 50 21.60 -31.14 -28.59
C LEU A 50 23.02 -31.44 -29.08
N ALA A 51 23.54 -32.66 -28.91
CA ALA A 51 24.87 -33.04 -29.38
C ALA A 51 24.85 -33.54 -30.82
N ASP A 52 23.79 -34.27 -31.21
CA ASP A 52 23.53 -34.59 -32.62
C ASP A 52 23.00 -33.34 -33.33
N LYS A 53 23.52 -33.06 -34.54
CA LYS A 53 23.09 -31.89 -35.29
C LYS A 53 21.74 -32.11 -35.95
N GLU A 54 21.54 -33.25 -36.60
CA GLU A 54 20.34 -33.52 -37.38
C GLU A 54 19.11 -33.63 -36.46
N GLU A 55 19.27 -34.36 -35.36
CA GLU A 55 18.21 -34.50 -34.36
C GLU A 55 17.88 -33.17 -33.66
N ALA A 56 18.90 -32.35 -33.39
CA ALA A 56 18.68 -31.03 -32.80
C ALA A 56 17.91 -30.09 -33.73
N ASP A 57 18.27 -30.06 -35.02
CA ASP A 57 17.60 -29.24 -36.03
C ASP A 57 16.15 -29.73 -36.24
N ARG A 58 15.93 -31.05 -36.23
CA ARG A 58 14.59 -31.68 -36.28
C ARG A 58 13.72 -31.26 -35.09
N MET A 59 14.25 -31.35 -33.87
CA MET A 59 13.51 -30.99 -32.65
C MET A 59 13.27 -29.48 -32.55
N PHE A 60 14.18 -28.65 -33.08
CA PHE A 60 13.96 -27.21 -33.20
C PHE A 60 12.81 -26.90 -34.18
N ALA A 61 12.76 -27.57 -35.34
CA ALA A 61 11.64 -27.45 -36.27
C ALA A 61 10.31 -27.91 -35.63
N LEU A 62 10.30 -29.09 -35.00
CA LEU A 62 9.14 -29.64 -34.29
C LEU A 62 8.62 -28.70 -33.19
N SER A 63 9.51 -28.05 -32.47
CA SER A 63 9.11 -27.07 -31.45
C SER A 63 8.38 -25.86 -32.05
N SER A 64 8.69 -25.45 -33.28
CA SER A 64 7.98 -24.37 -33.99
C SER A 64 6.54 -24.80 -34.31
N ASP A 65 6.35 -26.03 -34.78
CA ASP A 65 5.03 -26.59 -35.09
C ASP A 65 4.17 -26.72 -33.83
N ILE A 66 4.79 -27.14 -32.71
CA ILE A 66 4.12 -27.21 -31.41
C ILE A 66 3.71 -25.81 -30.94
N ILE A 67 4.55 -24.81 -31.11
CA ILE A 67 4.24 -23.43 -30.70
C ILE A 67 3.09 -22.85 -31.54
N ASP A 68 3.03 -23.14 -32.85
CA ASP A 68 1.92 -22.70 -33.69
C ASP A 68 0.59 -23.35 -33.28
N PHE A 69 0.64 -24.60 -32.83
CA PHE A 69 -0.52 -25.34 -32.34
C PHE A 69 -0.93 -24.94 -30.91
N MET A 70 0.02 -24.94 -29.97
CA MET A 70 -0.17 -24.75 -28.54
C MET A 70 1.01 -23.95 -27.94
N PRO A 71 0.99 -22.61 -28.04
CA PRO A 71 2.07 -21.77 -27.57
C PRO A 71 2.27 -21.80 -26.04
N GLU A 72 1.34 -22.35 -25.26
CA GLU A 72 1.49 -22.54 -23.80
C GLU A 72 2.35 -23.75 -23.43
N PHE A 73 2.81 -24.54 -24.40
CA PHE A 73 3.64 -25.71 -24.13
C PHE A 73 5.10 -25.32 -23.78
N TYR A 74 5.34 -24.99 -22.51
CA TYR A 74 6.65 -24.56 -22.00
C TYR A 74 7.86 -25.41 -22.40
N PRO A 75 7.79 -26.76 -22.47
CA PRO A 75 8.94 -27.56 -22.87
C PRO A 75 9.48 -27.23 -24.27
N SER A 76 8.60 -26.87 -25.22
CA SER A 76 9.03 -26.44 -26.56
C SER A 76 9.90 -25.18 -26.50
N TRP A 77 9.47 -24.15 -25.76
CA TRP A 77 10.24 -22.93 -25.54
C TRP A 77 11.55 -23.19 -24.79
N HIS A 78 11.53 -24.09 -23.80
CA HIS A 78 12.74 -24.45 -23.07
C HIS A 78 13.79 -25.09 -23.99
N TYR A 79 13.36 -26.04 -24.81
CA TYR A 79 14.21 -26.69 -25.80
C TYR A 79 14.82 -25.67 -26.77
N ARG A 80 14.00 -24.76 -27.32
CA ARG A 80 14.46 -23.70 -28.22
C ARG A 80 15.56 -22.84 -27.59
N LYS A 81 15.41 -22.45 -26.33
CA LYS A 81 16.44 -21.66 -25.62
C LYS A 81 17.77 -22.40 -25.56
N ASN A 82 17.73 -23.69 -25.24
CA ASN A 82 18.95 -24.51 -25.17
C ASN A 82 19.57 -24.74 -26.56
N TYR A 83 18.75 -24.90 -27.60
CA TYR A 83 19.21 -24.98 -28.99
C TYR A 83 19.96 -23.70 -29.40
N LEU A 84 19.34 -22.53 -29.19
CA LEU A 84 19.92 -21.24 -29.56
C LEU A 84 21.23 -20.96 -28.80
N LEU A 85 21.30 -21.28 -27.50
CA LEU A 85 22.50 -21.07 -26.68
C LEU A 85 23.58 -22.15 -26.87
N HIS A 86 23.36 -23.13 -27.74
CA HIS A 86 24.34 -24.19 -27.94
C HIS A 86 25.65 -23.64 -28.54
N PRO A 87 26.85 -24.04 -28.07
CA PRO A 87 28.15 -23.54 -28.55
C PRO A 87 28.46 -23.77 -30.05
N ARG A 88 27.54 -24.40 -30.80
CA ARG A 88 27.66 -24.63 -32.24
C ARG A 88 27.35 -23.38 -33.06
N HIS A 89 26.65 -22.41 -32.47
CA HIS A 89 26.32 -21.15 -33.12
C HIS A 89 27.40 -20.14 -32.79
N ASP A 90 28.08 -19.61 -33.82
CA ASP A 90 28.90 -18.43 -33.67
C ASP A 90 28.03 -17.18 -33.40
N ARG A 91 28.68 -16.07 -33.08
CA ARG A 91 28.00 -14.82 -32.69
C ARG A 91 27.07 -14.29 -33.78
N ASP A 92 27.42 -14.39 -35.04
CA ASP A 92 26.65 -13.83 -36.16
C ASP A 92 25.45 -14.73 -36.49
N ASN A 93 25.65 -16.05 -36.49
CA ASN A 93 24.59 -17.02 -36.67
C ASN A 93 23.57 -16.96 -35.51
N LEU A 94 24.05 -16.82 -34.26
CA LEU A 94 23.17 -16.63 -33.10
C LEU A 94 22.36 -15.35 -33.23
N HIS A 95 22.97 -14.23 -33.64
CA HIS A 95 22.26 -12.97 -33.88
C HIS A 95 21.13 -13.16 -34.88
N ARG A 96 21.44 -13.72 -36.05
CA ARG A 96 20.44 -14.03 -37.10
C ARG A 96 19.29 -14.87 -36.55
N LEU A 97 19.59 -15.95 -35.82
CA LEU A 97 18.56 -16.82 -35.23
C LEU A 97 17.69 -16.09 -34.21
N LEU A 98 18.25 -15.20 -33.38
CA LEU A 98 17.49 -14.40 -32.41
C LEU A 98 16.57 -13.39 -33.12
N ILE A 99 16.98 -12.81 -34.23
CA ILE A 99 16.11 -11.93 -35.05
C ILE A 99 14.98 -12.72 -35.72
N GLU A 100 15.28 -13.93 -36.19
CA GLU A 100 14.27 -14.87 -36.72
C GLU A 100 13.26 -15.28 -35.62
N GLU A 101 13.71 -15.51 -34.39
CA GLU A 101 12.82 -15.74 -33.25
C GLU A 101 11.87 -14.57 -33.03
N LEU A 102 12.37 -13.32 -33.02
CA LEU A 102 11.52 -12.14 -32.86
C LEU A 102 10.43 -12.07 -33.93
N THR A 103 10.76 -12.47 -35.16
CA THR A 103 9.82 -12.52 -36.30
C THR A 103 8.78 -13.62 -36.14
N MET A 104 9.20 -14.84 -35.77
CA MET A 104 8.30 -15.96 -35.49
C MET A 104 7.33 -15.61 -34.36
N ILE A 105 7.83 -15.02 -33.27
CA ILE A 105 7.00 -14.61 -32.12
C ILE A 105 5.91 -13.62 -32.55
N VAL A 106 6.20 -12.66 -33.45
CA VAL A 106 5.17 -11.74 -33.96
C VAL A 106 4.03 -12.50 -34.63
N SER A 107 4.33 -13.57 -35.37
CA SER A 107 3.31 -14.41 -36.00
C SER A 107 2.45 -15.15 -34.97
N VAL A 108 3.05 -15.61 -33.87
CA VAL A 108 2.34 -16.29 -32.78
C VAL A 108 1.49 -15.31 -31.99
N LEU A 109 1.99 -14.10 -31.70
CA LEU A 109 1.26 -13.06 -30.98
C LEU A 109 -0.03 -12.63 -31.71
N LYS A 110 -0.08 -12.69 -33.05
CA LYS A 110 -1.31 -12.42 -33.81
C LYS A 110 -2.43 -13.41 -33.47
N LYS A 111 -2.08 -14.65 -33.13
CA LYS A 111 -3.04 -15.72 -32.78
C LYS A 111 -3.28 -15.80 -31.27
N SER A 112 -2.23 -15.58 -30.49
CA SER A 112 -2.20 -15.80 -29.04
C SER A 112 -1.58 -14.61 -28.28
N PRO A 113 -2.19 -13.41 -28.34
CA PRO A 113 -1.60 -12.18 -27.79
C PRO A 113 -1.57 -12.12 -26.26
N LYS A 114 -2.21 -13.08 -25.58
CA LYS A 114 -2.29 -13.18 -24.11
C LYS A 114 -1.52 -14.38 -23.55
N SER A 115 -0.63 -14.96 -24.37
CA SER A 115 0.16 -16.10 -23.95
C SER A 115 1.36 -15.68 -23.11
N PHE A 116 1.44 -16.17 -21.87
CA PHE A 116 2.58 -15.88 -20.99
C PHE A 116 3.89 -16.41 -21.58
N ALA A 117 3.88 -17.64 -22.10
CA ALA A 117 5.08 -18.27 -22.64
C ALA A 117 5.67 -17.47 -23.83
N VAL A 118 4.80 -16.95 -24.71
CA VAL A 118 5.21 -16.14 -25.87
C VAL A 118 5.89 -14.83 -25.44
N TRP A 119 5.25 -14.06 -24.54
CA TRP A 119 5.82 -12.82 -24.03
C TRP A 119 7.11 -13.04 -23.23
N GLN A 120 7.16 -14.11 -22.43
CA GLN A 120 8.35 -14.47 -21.66
C GLN A 120 9.52 -14.87 -22.57
N HIS A 121 9.26 -15.63 -23.65
CA HIS A 121 10.29 -15.99 -24.61
C HIS A 121 10.78 -14.77 -25.39
N ARG A 122 9.87 -13.88 -25.79
CA ARG A 122 10.25 -12.60 -26.43
C ARG A 122 11.19 -11.77 -25.55
N LEU A 123 10.84 -11.61 -24.28
CA LEU A 123 11.69 -10.94 -23.32
C LEU A 123 13.05 -11.62 -23.20
N TRP A 124 13.08 -12.95 -23.10
CA TRP A 124 14.34 -13.71 -23.03
C TRP A 124 15.23 -13.46 -24.26
N VAL A 125 14.67 -13.44 -25.47
CA VAL A 125 15.42 -13.11 -26.70
C VAL A 125 16.04 -11.71 -26.60
N LEU A 126 15.26 -10.70 -26.18
CA LEU A 126 15.77 -9.34 -25.98
C LEU A 126 16.84 -9.26 -24.89
N SER A 127 16.70 -10.01 -23.79
CA SER A 127 17.70 -10.08 -22.73
C SER A 127 19.02 -10.70 -23.23
N VAL A 128 18.96 -11.76 -24.05
CA VAL A 128 20.15 -12.36 -24.65
C VAL A 128 20.84 -11.39 -25.60
N LEU A 129 20.08 -10.75 -26.49
CA LEU A 129 20.60 -9.72 -27.39
C LEU A 129 21.30 -8.60 -26.60
N PHE A 130 20.68 -8.14 -25.52
CA PHE A 130 21.20 -7.06 -24.67
C PHE A 130 22.50 -7.49 -23.96
N SER A 131 22.52 -8.67 -23.34
CA SER A 131 23.70 -9.20 -22.65
C SER A 131 24.91 -9.39 -23.57
N LEU A 132 24.66 -9.78 -24.82
CA LEU A 132 25.71 -9.98 -25.84
C LEU A 132 26.15 -8.69 -26.54
N ARG A 133 25.54 -7.55 -26.20
CA ARG A 133 25.89 -6.20 -26.70
C ARG A 133 26.03 -6.15 -28.22
N TYR A 134 24.99 -6.56 -28.93
CA TYR A 134 24.93 -6.38 -30.38
C TYR A 134 24.75 -4.90 -30.75
N ASP A 135 25.36 -4.47 -31.85
CA ASP A 135 25.44 -3.04 -32.22
C ASP A 135 24.08 -2.44 -32.60
N ASP A 136 23.16 -3.26 -33.10
CA ASP A 136 21.81 -2.85 -33.57
C ASP A 136 20.74 -2.85 -32.47
N LEU A 137 21.13 -3.06 -31.20
CA LEU A 137 20.21 -3.16 -30.06
C LEU A 137 19.24 -1.98 -29.91
N GLY A 138 19.74 -0.75 -30.09
CA GLY A 138 18.91 0.46 -29.99
C GLY A 138 17.80 0.48 -31.04
N GLU A 139 18.09 0.05 -32.26
CA GLU A 139 17.11 -0.06 -33.35
C GLU A 139 16.10 -1.17 -33.07
N ILE A 140 16.56 -2.35 -32.64
CA ILE A 140 15.69 -3.48 -32.27
C ILE A 140 14.72 -3.05 -31.18
N LEU A 141 15.20 -2.48 -30.09
CA LEU A 141 14.35 -2.05 -28.96
C LEU A 141 13.37 -0.94 -29.36
N THR A 142 13.76 -0.03 -30.26
CA THR A 142 12.85 1.01 -30.78
C THR A 142 11.76 0.39 -31.65
N LYS A 143 12.09 -0.63 -32.46
CA LYS A 143 11.09 -1.42 -33.22
C LYS A 143 10.16 -2.19 -32.29
N GLU A 144 10.67 -2.75 -31.18
CA GLU A 144 9.85 -3.40 -30.16
C GLU A 144 8.82 -2.45 -29.55
N LEU A 145 9.25 -1.24 -29.19
CA LEU A 145 8.34 -0.23 -28.64
C LEU A 145 7.26 0.14 -29.66
N SER A 146 7.64 0.33 -30.92
CA SER A 146 6.71 0.62 -32.03
C SER A 146 5.70 -0.51 -32.25
N LEU A 147 6.16 -1.78 -32.19
CA LEU A 147 5.30 -2.95 -32.27
C LEU A 147 4.27 -2.95 -31.15
N CYS A 148 4.66 -2.63 -29.91
CA CYS A 148 3.71 -2.52 -28.80
C CYS A 148 2.62 -1.47 -29.06
N MET A 149 2.97 -0.29 -29.61
CA MET A 149 1.96 0.73 -29.95
C MET A 149 0.97 0.23 -31.00
N VAL A 150 1.43 -0.54 -31.99
CA VAL A 150 0.56 -1.19 -32.98
C VAL A 150 -0.37 -2.21 -32.29
N LEU A 151 0.16 -3.04 -31.40
CA LEU A 151 -0.62 -4.05 -30.66
C LEU A 151 -1.66 -3.40 -29.74
N PHE A 152 -1.36 -2.26 -29.11
CA PHE A 152 -2.33 -1.51 -28.32
C PHE A 152 -3.43 -0.88 -29.16
N GLY A 153 -3.18 -0.65 -30.45
CA GLY A 153 -4.24 -0.32 -31.41
C GLY A 153 -5.29 -1.41 -31.56
N LEU A 154 -4.95 -2.67 -31.25
CA LEU A 154 -5.86 -3.83 -31.28
C LEU A 154 -6.45 -4.14 -29.90
N ASP A 155 -5.62 -4.15 -28.85
CA ASP A 155 -6.04 -4.34 -27.45
C ASP A 155 -5.21 -3.43 -26.54
N GLY A 156 -5.71 -2.21 -26.31
CA GLY A 156 -5.07 -1.21 -25.45
C GLY A 156 -5.01 -1.62 -23.96
N ARG A 157 -5.68 -2.70 -23.56
CA ARG A 157 -5.71 -3.23 -22.19
C ARG A 157 -4.87 -4.50 -22.02
N ASN A 158 -4.08 -4.87 -23.03
CA ASN A 158 -3.23 -6.04 -22.94
C ASN A 158 -2.08 -5.81 -21.93
N PHE A 159 -2.28 -6.28 -20.71
CA PHE A 159 -1.31 -6.09 -19.62
C PHE A 159 0.06 -6.73 -19.90
N HIS A 160 0.14 -7.79 -20.72
CA HIS A 160 1.41 -8.38 -21.10
C HIS A 160 2.21 -7.43 -22.00
N GLY A 161 1.53 -6.79 -22.95
CA GLY A 161 2.14 -5.79 -23.82
C GLY A 161 2.65 -4.59 -23.03
N TRP A 162 1.85 -4.10 -22.07
CA TRP A 162 2.25 -3.03 -21.17
C TRP A 162 3.43 -3.41 -20.25
N GLY A 163 3.46 -4.65 -19.76
CA GLY A 163 4.62 -5.20 -19.07
C GLY A 163 5.87 -5.24 -19.95
N HIS A 164 5.73 -5.70 -21.20
CA HIS A 164 6.82 -5.72 -22.20
C HIS A 164 7.37 -4.34 -22.53
N VAL A 165 6.49 -3.33 -22.68
CA VAL A 165 6.91 -1.94 -22.89
C VAL A 165 7.79 -1.45 -21.76
N ASN A 166 7.43 -1.76 -20.51
CA ASN A 166 8.24 -1.37 -19.38
C ASN A 166 9.65 -1.99 -19.51
N TYR A 167 9.77 -3.28 -19.87
CA TYR A 167 11.06 -3.95 -20.08
C TYR A 167 11.90 -3.30 -21.19
N VAL A 168 11.29 -3.04 -22.34
CA VAL A 168 11.95 -2.39 -23.48
C VAL A 168 12.44 -1.00 -23.08
N ARG A 169 11.60 -0.22 -22.40
CA ARG A 169 11.94 1.10 -21.85
C ARG A 169 13.14 1.02 -20.90
N HIS A 170 13.21 -0.01 -20.05
CA HIS A 170 14.36 -0.20 -19.16
C HIS A 170 15.66 -0.40 -19.93
N TYR A 171 15.67 -1.29 -20.91
CA TYR A 171 16.86 -1.54 -21.72
C TYR A 171 17.28 -0.31 -22.53
N LEU A 172 16.33 0.42 -23.12
CA LEU A 172 16.62 1.67 -23.82
C LEU A 172 17.27 2.69 -22.89
N LYS A 173 16.76 2.88 -21.66
CA LYS A 173 17.37 3.78 -20.67
C LYS A 173 18.79 3.39 -20.29
N LEU A 174 19.10 2.09 -20.20
CA LEU A 174 20.47 1.65 -19.93
C LEU A 174 21.42 1.98 -21.09
N LEU A 175 20.94 1.95 -22.33
CA LEU A 175 21.72 2.39 -23.48
C LEU A 175 21.95 3.91 -23.47
N GLU A 176 20.96 4.71 -23.04
CA GLU A 176 21.10 6.17 -22.89
C GLU A 176 22.20 6.57 -21.89
N THR A 177 22.44 5.76 -20.86
CA THR A 177 23.47 6.03 -19.82
C THR A 177 24.89 5.59 -20.21
N GLY A 178 25.07 4.92 -21.36
CA GLY A 178 26.39 4.48 -21.86
C GLY A 178 27.09 5.52 -22.76
N GLU A 179 28.35 5.28 -23.12
CA GLU A 179 29.23 6.18 -23.92
C GLU A 179 28.69 6.56 -25.33
N ALA A 180 27.56 6.00 -25.77
CA ALA A 180 26.87 6.34 -27.02
C ALA A 180 25.69 7.30 -26.76
N GLY A 181 25.91 8.35 -25.98
CA GLY A 181 24.92 9.41 -25.78
C GLY A 181 24.80 10.29 -27.02
N SER A 182 23.97 9.93 -27.99
CA SER A 182 23.39 10.92 -28.92
C SER A 182 22.23 10.39 -29.78
N HIS A 183 21.25 11.29 -29.98
CA HIS A 183 20.26 11.32 -31.07
C HIS A 183 18.93 10.55 -30.91
N ASN A 184 18.20 10.80 -29.82
CA ASN A 184 16.77 11.14 -29.81
C ASN A 184 16.40 11.52 -28.38
N GLY A 185 15.41 12.39 -28.16
CA GLY A 185 15.04 12.83 -26.80
C GLY A 185 14.81 11.66 -25.83
N SER A 186 14.91 11.91 -24.52
CA SER A 186 14.78 10.88 -23.48
C SER A 186 13.67 9.86 -23.77
N VAL A 187 13.94 8.57 -23.58
CA VAL A 187 12.97 7.47 -23.75
C VAL A 187 11.65 7.76 -23.03
N ASP A 188 11.68 8.41 -21.87
CA ASP A 188 10.46 8.81 -21.16
C ASP A 188 9.64 9.85 -21.93
N LYS A 189 10.27 10.81 -22.60
CA LYS A 189 9.59 11.78 -23.45
C LYS A 189 8.94 11.11 -24.67
N LEU A 190 9.62 10.14 -25.26
CA LEU A 190 9.07 9.36 -26.38
C LEU A 190 7.86 8.54 -25.92
N CYS A 191 7.97 7.80 -24.82
CA CYS A 191 6.86 7.06 -24.24
C CYS A 191 5.68 7.97 -23.86
N TYR A 192 5.95 9.15 -23.28
CA TYR A 192 4.92 10.13 -22.95
C TYR A 192 4.11 10.54 -24.19
N THR A 193 4.81 10.78 -25.30
CA THR A 193 4.19 11.14 -26.59
C THR A 193 3.35 9.99 -27.14
N GLU A 194 3.89 8.76 -27.17
CA GLU A 194 3.17 7.60 -27.69
C GLU A 194 1.94 7.23 -26.84
N PHE A 195 2.05 7.29 -25.50
CA PHE A 195 0.91 7.01 -24.63
C PHE A 195 -0.17 8.09 -24.74
N THR A 196 0.22 9.34 -24.97
CA THR A 196 -0.72 10.43 -25.24
C THR A 196 -1.51 10.18 -26.52
N LYS A 197 -0.87 9.73 -27.62
CA LYS A 197 -1.59 9.33 -28.84
C LYS A 197 -2.62 8.22 -28.59
N LEU A 198 -2.31 7.27 -27.71
CA LEU A 198 -3.25 6.20 -27.33
C LEU A 198 -4.45 6.74 -26.55
N ILE A 199 -4.22 7.73 -25.69
CA ILE A 199 -5.26 8.43 -24.91
C ILE A 199 -6.11 9.30 -25.84
N ASP A 200 -5.51 10.08 -26.74
CA ASP A 200 -6.24 10.92 -27.70
C ASP A 200 -7.16 10.09 -28.61
N LYS A 201 -6.70 8.88 -28.96
CA LYS A 201 -7.50 7.92 -29.73
C LYS A 201 -8.63 7.28 -28.91
N ASN A 202 -8.42 7.09 -27.61
CA ASN A 202 -9.38 6.49 -26.69
C ASN A 202 -9.12 6.96 -25.26
N PHE A 203 -9.84 8.00 -24.84
CA PHE A 203 -9.66 8.62 -23.52
C PHE A 203 -10.06 7.67 -22.37
N SER A 204 -10.76 6.57 -22.64
CA SER A 204 -11.09 5.51 -21.68
C SER A 204 -9.98 4.46 -21.51
N ASN A 205 -8.80 4.67 -22.11
CA ASN A 205 -7.68 3.72 -22.02
C ASN A 205 -6.93 3.86 -20.69
N SER A 206 -7.43 3.21 -19.64
CA SER A 206 -6.85 3.27 -18.29
C SER A 206 -5.40 2.82 -18.20
N SER A 207 -4.99 1.86 -19.04
CA SER A 207 -3.60 1.42 -19.08
C SER A 207 -2.68 2.51 -19.61
N ALA A 208 -3.09 3.25 -20.66
CA ALA A 208 -2.28 4.35 -21.17
C ALA A 208 -2.14 5.49 -20.15
N TRP A 209 -3.23 5.89 -19.48
CA TRP A 209 -3.19 6.88 -18.40
C TRP A 209 -2.27 6.44 -17.25
N PHE A 210 -2.44 5.20 -16.77
CA PHE A 210 -1.64 4.64 -15.70
C PHE A 210 -0.14 4.65 -16.06
N HIS A 211 0.24 4.11 -17.22
CA HIS A 211 1.64 4.03 -17.62
C HIS A 211 2.25 5.41 -17.93
N ARG A 212 1.46 6.38 -18.42
CA ARG A 212 1.92 7.77 -18.59
C ARG A 212 2.20 8.44 -17.25
N GLY A 213 1.33 8.23 -16.25
CA GLY A 213 1.52 8.74 -14.89
C GLY A 213 2.72 8.16 -14.14
N LEU A 214 3.29 7.04 -14.62
CA LEU A 214 4.52 6.43 -14.07
C LEU A 214 5.82 6.90 -14.74
N LEU A 215 5.72 7.76 -15.76
CA LEU A 215 6.90 8.39 -16.37
C LEU A 215 7.48 9.45 -15.42
N SER A 216 8.71 9.90 -15.69
CA SER A 216 9.43 10.85 -14.82
C SER A 216 8.54 12.02 -14.34
N GLU A 217 8.78 12.44 -13.09
CA GLU A 217 8.06 13.50 -12.36
C GLU A 217 8.04 14.85 -13.11
N ASN A 218 8.90 15.01 -14.13
CA ASN A 218 9.08 16.21 -14.94
C ASN A 218 8.29 16.22 -16.28
N HIS A 219 7.48 15.20 -16.58
CA HIS A 219 6.72 15.13 -17.82
C HIS A 219 5.28 15.63 -17.67
N GLY A 220 4.86 16.48 -18.62
CA GLY A 220 3.54 17.14 -18.68
C GLY A 220 3.45 18.35 -17.74
N SER A 221 2.70 19.39 -18.12
CA SER A 221 2.27 20.42 -17.16
C SER A 221 0.89 20.07 -16.59
N LEU A 222 0.55 20.57 -15.40
CA LEU A 222 -0.82 20.41 -14.88
C LEU A 222 -1.87 21.00 -15.83
N SER A 223 -1.56 22.13 -16.48
CA SER A 223 -2.45 22.76 -17.46
C SER A 223 -2.74 21.82 -18.62
N ASP A 224 -1.69 21.27 -19.26
CA ASP A 224 -1.85 20.38 -20.41
C ASP A 224 -2.66 19.12 -20.05
N GLU A 225 -2.45 18.58 -18.84
CA GLU A 225 -3.18 17.42 -18.35
C GLU A 225 -4.67 17.73 -18.14
N LEU A 226 -4.99 18.90 -17.55
CA LEU A 226 -6.38 19.34 -17.35
C LEU A 226 -7.06 19.72 -18.67
N ASP A 227 -6.32 20.28 -19.64
CA ASP A 227 -6.83 20.66 -20.97
C ASP A 227 -7.27 19.42 -21.77
N GLY A 228 -6.60 18.29 -21.59
CA GLY A 228 -7.04 17.00 -22.16
C GLY A 228 -8.13 16.31 -21.35
N LEU A 229 -8.04 16.33 -20.01
CA LEU A 229 -8.94 15.61 -19.12
C LEU A 229 -10.33 16.25 -19.03
N THR A 230 -10.40 17.58 -18.95
CA THR A 230 -11.65 18.32 -18.75
C THR A 230 -12.66 18.05 -19.87
N PRO A 231 -12.31 18.20 -21.17
CA PRO A 231 -13.23 17.87 -22.27
C PRO A 231 -13.66 16.40 -22.29
N ALA A 232 -12.77 15.48 -21.88
CA ALA A 232 -13.11 14.06 -21.78
C ALA A 232 -14.17 13.83 -20.69
N ILE A 233 -14.06 14.48 -19.52
CA ILE A 233 -15.08 14.41 -18.45
C ILE A 233 -16.41 15.00 -18.92
N TYR A 234 -16.40 16.10 -19.67
CA TYR A 234 -17.62 16.63 -20.29
C TYR A 234 -18.25 15.65 -21.30
N THR A 235 -17.43 14.85 -21.98
CA THR A 235 -17.88 13.87 -22.99
C THR A 235 -18.47 12.62 -22.36
N ASP A 236 -17.79 12.05 -21.36
CA ASP A 236 -18.28 10.89 -20.60
C ASP A 236 -18.01 11.06 -19.08
N PRO A 237 -18.91 11.75 -18.36
CA PRO A 237 -18.76 11.99 -16.92
C PRO A 237 -18.92 10.73 -16.06
N ASN A 238 -19.26 9.59 -16.67
CA ASN A 238 -19.39 8.30 -15.98
C ASN A 238 -18.20 7.36 -16.24
N ASP A 239 -17.21 7.78 -17.04
CA ASP A 239 -16.01 7.00 -17.28
C ASP A 239 -15.10 6.98 -16.02
N GLN A 240 -15.05 5.82 -15.36
CA GLN A 240 -14.21 5.57 -14.19
C GLN A 240 -12.73 5.92 -14.44
N CYS A 241 -12.23 5.67 -15.65
CA CYS A 241 -10.83 5.91 -15.99
C CYS A 241 -10.45 7.38 -15.82
N LEU A 242 -11.32 8.28 -16.28
CA LEU A 242 -11.09 9.72 -16.19
C LEU A 242 -11.03 10.18 -14.75
N TRP A 243 -11.91 9.66 -13.90
CA TRP A 243 -11.97 10.02 -12.48
C TRP A 243 -10.82 9.43 -11.66
N GLU A 244 -10.32 8.25 -12.02
CA GLU A 244 -9.10 7.70 -11.42
C GLU A 244 -7.88 8.55 -11.77
N HIS A 245 -7.76 9.01 -13.03
CA HIS A 245 -6.70 9.93 -13.43
C HIS A 245 -6.84 11.31 -12.81
N PHE A 246 -8.07 11.84 -12.73
CA PHE A 246 -8.39 13.08 -12.02
C PHE A 246 -7.92 13.01 -10.57
N ASP A 247 -8.29 11.94 -9.85
CA ASP A 247 -7.88 11.74 -8.46
C ASP A 247 -6.35 11.63 -8.31
N TRP A 248 -5.67 10.96 -9.25
CA TRP A 248 -4.22 10.91 -9.25
C TRP A 248 -3.61 12.30 -9.49
N LEU A 249 -4.11 13.04 -10.48
CA LEU A 249 -3.62 14.37 -10.86
C LEU A 249 -3.77 15.37 -9.71
N MET A 250 -4.94 15.38 -9.07
CA MET A 250 -5.29 16.34 -8.01
C MET A 250 -4.61 16.01 -6.66
N TYR A 251 -4.43 14.72 -6.33
CA TYR A 251 -4.06 14.32 -4.97
C TYR A 251 -2.76 13.53 -4.84
N LYS A 252 -2.21 12.99 -5.94
CA LYS A 252 -1.06 12.06 -5.88
C LYS A 252 0.11 12.46 -6.77
N ARG A 253 -0.13 13.16 -7.88
CA ARG A 253 0.92 13.55 -8.83
C ARG A 253 1.95 14.43 -8.15
N ASN A 254 3.17 13.91 -8.00
CA ASN A 254 4.26 14.61 -7.33
C ASN A 254 3.92 15.02 -5.87
N ALA A 255 3.01 14.28 -5.23
CA ALA A 255 2.69 14.43 -3.82
C ALA A 255 3.72 13.67 -2.98
N LEU A 256 4.10 14.21 -1.81
CA LEU A 256 4.97 13.48 -0.89
C LEU A 256 4.21 12.31 -0.23
N GLY A 257 4.60 11.07 -0.55
CA GLY A 257 3.88 9.86 -0.12
C GLY A 257 4.00 9.51 1.37
N HIS A 258 5.09 9.94 2.03
CA HIS A 258 5.35 9.65 3.43
C HIS A 258 5.70 10.93 4.18
N TYR A 259 5.02 11.19 5.30
CA TYR A 259 5.20 12.38 6.13
C TYR A 259 4.70 12.15 7.54
N LEU A 260 5.13 13.00 8.47
CA LEU A 260 4.66 12.98 9.85
C LEU A 260 3.25 13.55 9.95
N VAL A 261 2.39 12.86 10.70
CA VAL A 261 1.03 13.33 11.02
C VAL A 261 0.96 13.91 12.43
N ARG A 262 1.73 13.34 13.36
CA ARG A 262 1.84 13.77 14.76
C ARG A 262 3.20 13.42 15.34
N HIS A 263 3.57 14.13 16.38
CA HIS A 263 4.66 13.76 17.27
C HIS A 263 4.38 14.27 18.68
N TYR A 264 5.02 13.70 19.68
CA TYR A 264 5.02 14.24 21.04
C TYR A 264 6.23 13.73 21.82
N TYR A 265 6.51 14.38 22.96
CA TYR A 265 7.49 13.89 23.92
C TYR A 265 6.79 13.12 25.05
N SER A 266 7.25 11.89 25.32
CA SER A 266 6.82 11.09 26.48
C SER A 266 7.87 11.21 27.59
N PRO A 267 7.55 11.91 28.69
CA PRO A 267 8.42 11.96 29.87
C PRO A 267 8.64 10.59 30.51
N GLU A 268 7.62 9.73 30.48
CA GLU A 268 7.63 8.41 31.13
C GLU A 268 8.69 7.49 30.54
N THR A 269 8.84 7.52 29.21
CA THR A 269 9.85 6.73 28.50
C THR A 269 11.07 7.55 28.11
N ASN A 270 11.17 8.81 28.52
CA ASN A 270 12.21 9.76 28.10
C ASN A 270 12.45 9.70 26.58
N SER A 271 11.37 9.77 25.79
CA SER A 271 11.44 9.52 24.35
C SER A 271 10.57 10.46 23.52
N LEU A 272 11.04 10.79 22.32
CA LEU A 272 10.26 11.45 21.28
C LEU A 272 9.54 10.40 20.43
N VAL A 273 8.24 10.55 20.22
CA VAL A 273 7.43 9.62 19.41
C VAL A 273 6.96 10.32 18.15
N PHE A 274 7.08 9.65 17.02
CA PHE A 274 6.77 10.16 15.68
C PHE A 274 5.77 9.24 14.98
N TYR A 275 4.68 9.80 14.48
CA TYR A 275 3.61 9.10 13.77
C TYR A 275 3.60 9.49 12.31
N PHE A 276 3.51 8.50 11.42
CA PHE A 276 3.50 8.67 9.98
C PHE A 276 2.10 8.44 9.39
N ASN A 277 1.85 9.02 8.23
CA ASN A 277 0.60 8.81 7.48
C ASN A 277 0.41 7.40 6.92
N ASP A 278 1.49 6.61 6.87
CA ASP A 278 1.54 5.22 6.41
C ASP A 278 2.72 4.50 7.09
N CYS A 279 2.78 3.18 7.02
CA CYS A 279 3.90 2.42 7.56
C CYS A 279 5.21 2.78 6.85
N VAL A 280 6.24 3.11 7.65
CA VAL A 280 7.59 3.40 7.15
C VAL A 280 8.62 2.50 7.80
N LYS A 281 9.67 2.17 7.04
CA LYS A 281 10.88 1.53 7.57
C LYS A 281 11.94 2.60 7.74
N LEU A 282 12.18 3.02 8.98
CA LEU A 282 13.19 4.01 9.31
C LEU A 282 14.59 3.38 9.29
N SER A 283 15.58 4.06 8.73
CA SER A 283 17.00 3.71 8.88
C SER A 283 17.51 4.28 10.21
N PRO A 284 17.72 3.44 11.25
CA PRO A 284 18.05 3.92 12.58
C PRO A 284 19.45 4.53 12.67
N ASN A 285 20.35 4.19 11.74
CA ASN A 285 21.73 4.68 11.73
C ASN A 285 21.87 6.02 11.00
N ASP A 286 20.97 6.32 10.07
CA ASP A 286 21.05 7.53 9.23
C ASP A 286 20.16 8.67 9.77
N GLY A 287 19.13 8.36 10.55
CA GLY A 287 18.27 9.35 11.20
C GLY A 287 18.85 9.86 12.53
N PHE A 288 18.75 11.17 12.77
CA PHE A 288 19.23 11.80 14.00
C PHE A 288 18.40 13.02 14.40
N ILE A 289 18.53 13.46 15.65
CA ILE A 289 17.85 14.64 16.19
C ILE A 289 18.89 15.61 16.71
N LEU A 290 18.78 16.87 16.31
CA LEU A 290 19.52 17.98 16.90
C LEU A 290 18.57 18.77 17.80
N GLY A 291 19.03 19.18 18.98
CA GLY A 291 18.25 19.97 19.93
C GLY A 291 19.07 21.06 20.60
N GLY A 292 18.45 22.19 20.90
CA GLY A 292 19.07 23.31 21.60
C GLY A 292 18.10 24.45 21.94
N PRO A 293 18.60 25.55 22.52
CA PRO A 293 17.78 26.73 22.83
C PRO A 293 17.38 27.53 21.58
N SER A 294 18.08 27.35 20.45
CA SER A 294 17.78 27.98 19.16
C SER A 294 18.35 27.16 18.01
N GLU A 295 17.92 27.43 16.77
CA GLU A 295 18.38 26.72 15.56
C GLU A 295 19.91 26.76 15.41
N ASP A 296 20.54 27.91 15.69
CA ASP A 296 21.99 28.10 15.58
C ASP A 296 22.80 27.40 16.71
N HIS A 297 22.14 27.03 17.80
CA HIS A 297 22.77 26.47 18.99
C HIS A 297 22.29 25.03 19.28
N CYS A 298 22.09 24.23 18.23
CA CYS A 298 21.70 22.84 18.37
C CYS A 298 22.90 21.90 18.47
N CYS A 299 22.79 20.88 19.32
CA CYS A 299 23.71 19.75 19.36
C CYS A 299 22.95 18.44 19.11
N LYS A 300 23.68 17.40 18.67
CA LYS A 300 23.08 16.07 18.49
C LYS A 300 22.61 15.53 19.84
N LEU A 301 21.34 15.12 19.90
CA LEU A 301 20.82 14.38 21.03
C LEU A 301 21.22 12.92 20.89
N GLU A 302 21.83 12.35 21.91
CA GLU A 302 22.19 10.92 21.93
C GLU A 302 20.98 10.07 22.30
N GLY A 303 20.70 9.04 21.51
CA GLY A 303 19.53 8.20 21.66
C GLY A 303 19.43 7.12 20.58
N VAL A 304 18.43 6.25 20.74
CA VAL A 304 18.23 5.07 19.89
C VAL A 304 16.82 5.06 19.31
N TRP A 305 16.74 4.78 18.01
CA TRP A 305 15.48 4.54 17.32
C TRP A 305 14.93 3.14 17.59
N SER A 306 13.65 3.04 17.88
CA SER A 306 12.91 1.79 17.99
C SER A 306 11.52 1.92 17.35
N ALA A 307 11.06 0.87 16.68
CA ALA A 307 9.73 0.85 16.11
C ALA A 307 8.69 0.56 17.20
N ILE A 308 7.52 1.20 17.13
CA ILE A 308 6.39 0.87 18.01
C ILE A 308 5.53 -0.16 17.26
N CYS A 309 5.69 -1.43 17.61
CA CYS A 309 5.03 -2.52 16.89
C CYS A 309 3.51 -2.36 16.92
N SER A 310 2.87 -2.18 15.76
CA SER A 310 1.41 -2.10 15.64
C SER A 310 0.74 -3.47 15.73
N SER A 311 1.41 -4.52 15.24
CA SER A 311 0.92 -5.91 15.30
C SER A 311 1.57 -6.74 16.42
N PRO A 312 0.85 -7.70 17.03
CA PRO A 312 1.45 -8.71 17.89
C PRO A 312 2.58 -9.45 17.18
N SER A 313 3.71 -9.65 17.87
CA SER A 313 4.89 -10.29 17.31
C SER A 313 4.65 -11.79 17.12
N ILE A 314 4.32 -12.23 15.89
CA ILE A 314 4.35 -13.66 15.55
C ILE A 314 5.81 -14.14 15.72
N GLY A 315 6.05 -15.21 16.47
CA GLY A 315 7.41 -15.67 16.82
C GLY A 315 8.38 -15.83 15.65
N LYS A 316 7.88 -16.01 14.41
CA LYS A 316 8.68 -16.08 13.17
C LYS A 316 9.18 -14.72 12.64
N LEU A 317 8.65 -13.60 13.12
CA LEU A 317 8.92 -12.24 12.62
C LEU A 317 9.73 -11.38 13.60
N LYS A 318 10.12 -11.90 14.78
CA LYS A 318 10.83 -11.13 15.82
C LYS A 318 12.15 -10.48 15.37
N ASN A 319 12.76 -11.00 14.31
CA ASN A 319 14.05 -10.50 13.79
C ASN A 319 13.91 -9.75 12.45
N VAL A 320 12.69 -9.48 11.99
CA VAL A 320 12.46 -8.76 10.73
C VAL A 320 12.13 -7.31 11.05
N ASN A 321 12.94 -6.37 10.54
CA ASN A 321 12.64 -4.94 10.62
C ASN A 321 11.45 -4.61 9.70
N LEU A 322 10.24 -4.60 10.27
CA LEU A 322 9.00 -4.35 9.55
C LEU A 322 8.68 -2.84 9.49
N PRO A 323 8.06 -2.36 8.40
CA PRO A 323 7.52 -1.01 8.34
C PRO A 323 6.44 -0.79 9.40
N GLU A 324 6.51 0.31 10.14
CA GLU A 324 5.59 0.65 11.22
C GLU A 324 5.05 2.09 11.08
N TYR A 325 3.85 2.34 11.59
CA TYR A 325 3.20 3.65 11.58
C TYR A 325 3.83 4.64 12.58
N ALA A 326 4.49 4.14 13.62
CA ALA A 326 5.05 4.97 14.67
C ALA A 326 6.45 4.50 15.09
N TRP A 327 7.32 5.47 15.36
CA TRP A 327 8.70 5.25 15.76
C TRP A 327 9.03 6.09 17.00
N ARG A 328 9.87 5.55 17.86
CA ARG A 328 10.31 6.17 19.11
C ARG A 328 11.82 6.41 19.06
N TYR A 329 12.23 7.61 19.46
CA TYR A 329 13.62 7.95 19.74
C TYR A 329 13.83 8.08 21.25
N THR A 330 14.47 7.09 21.86
CA THR A 330 14.73 7.07 23.31
C THR A 330 16.06 7.72 23.61
N LEU A 331 16.04 8.80 24.41
CA LEU A 331 17.22 9.57 24.76
C LEU A 331 18.08 8.79 25.76
N SER A 332 19.40 8.73 25.52
CA SER A 332 20.35 7.98 26.36
C SER A 332 20.54 8.60 27.74
N ASN A 333 20.42 9.92 27.83
CA ASN A 333 20.44 10.66 29.10
C ASN A 333 19.09 11.35 29.29
N PRO A 334 18.61 11.52 30.54
CA PRO A 334 17.49 12.40 30.84
C PRO A 334 17.94 13.84 30.57
N THR A 335 17.88 14.26 29.32
CA THR A 335 18.11 15.66 28.95
C THR A 335 16.94 16.46 29.52
N ASN A 336 17.23 17.57 30.19
CA ASN A 336 16.19 18.50 30.62
C ASN A 336 15.55 19.11 29.38
N ILE A 337 14.51 18.47 28.84
CA ILE A 337 13.84 18.93 27.63
C ILE A 337 13.28 20.34 27.78
N CYS A 338 13.03 20.80 29.01
CA CYS A 338 12.62 22.17 29.28
C CYS A 338 13.70 23.21 28.92
N SER A 339 14.97 22.82 28.73
CA SER A 339 16.02 23.72 28.22
C SER A 339 16.18 23.68 26.68
N ILE A 340 15.46 22.79 26.01
CA ILE A 340 15.41 22.68 24.55
C ILE A 340 14.19 23.45 24.07
N SER A 341 14.39 24.48 23.25
CA SER A 341 13.29 25.24 22.63
C SER A 341 13.13 24.93 21.15
N PHE A 342 14.12 24.26 20.55
CA PHE A 342 14.16 23.91 19.14
C PHE A 342 14.70 22.51 18.91
N LEU A 343 14.05 21.77 18.01
CA LEU A 343 14.47 20.46 17.52
C LEU A 343 14.57 20.48 15.98
N SER A 344 15.68 19.99 15.44
CA SER A 344 15.79 19.63 14.02
C SER A 344 15.83 18.11 13.92
N VAL A 345 14.72 17.52 13.47
CA VAL A 345 14.55 16.07 13.35
C VAL A 345 14.87 15.65 11.92
N PHE A 346 15.87 14.80 11.74
CA PHE A 346 16.26 14.23 10.45
C PHE A 346 15.87 12.75 10.42
N LEU A 347 14.86 12.42 9.62
CA LEU A 347 14.32 11.07 9.47
C LEU A 347 14.72 10.51 8.11
N VAL A 348 15.30 9.32 8.08
CA VAL A 348 15.64 8.64 6.82
C VAL A 348 14.79 7.39 6.69
N ILE A 349 13.90 7.37 5.70
CA ILE A 349 13.01 6.23 5.47
C ILE A 349 13.41 5.48 4.20
N GLU A 350 13.34 4.16 4.27
CA GLU A 350 13.46 3.29 3.11
C GLU A 350 12.15 3.34 2.30
N THR A 351 12.26 3.75 1.05
CA THR A 351 11.14 3.76 0.11
C THR A 351 11.30 2.63 -0.89
N LYS A 352 10.20 1.95 -1.22
CA LYS A 352 10.19 1.03 -2.36
C LYS A 352 10.21 1.89 -3.62
N LYS A 353 11.30 1.85 -4.39
CA LYS A 353 11.29 2.38 -5.75
C LYS A 353 10.11 1.73 -6.48
N GLY A 354 9.37 2.52 -7.26
CA GLY A 354 8.15 2.10 -7.94
C GLY A 354 8.28 0.70 -8.51
N LEU A 355 7.22 -0.11 -8.40
CA LEU A 355 7.09 -1.54 -8.76
C LEU A 355 7.95 -1.99 -9.97
N ILE A 356 8.11 -1.09 -10.93
CA ILE A 356 8.92 -1.17 -12.13
C ILE A 356 10.41 -1.44 -11.83
N ASP A 357 11.07 -0.70 -10.93
CA ASP A 357 12.48 -0.88 -10.63
C ASP A 357 12.78 -2.06 -9.71
N SER A 358 11.89 -2.40 -8.77
CA SER A 358 12.05 -3.62 -7.95
C SER A 358 11.93 -4.88 -8.80
N PHE A 359 11.07 -4.84 -9.82
CA PHE A 359 10.95 -5.89 -10.83
C PHE A 359 12.20 -6.00 -11.71
N TYR A 360 12.82 -4.88 -12.10
CA TYR A 360 14.10 -4.90 -12.83
C TYR A 360 15.29 -5.31 -11.98
N PHE A 361 15.31 -4.92 -10.71
CA PHE A 361 16.30 -5.42 -9.76
C PHE A 361 16.21 -6.96 -9.67
N HIS A 362 15.01 -7.50 -9.54
CA HIS A 362 14.78 -8.94 -9.51
C HIS A 362 15.16 -9.66 -10.81
N MET A 363 14.99 -8.99 -11.96
CA MET A 363 15.45 -9.49 -13.26
C MET A 363 16.97 -9.47 -13.40
N ARG A 364 17.65 -8.44 -12.87
CA ARG A 364 19.13 -8.34 -12.81
C ARG A 364 19.75 -9.42 -11.92
N SER A 365 19.03 -9.86 -10.89
CA SER A 365 19.46 -10.93 -9.99
C SER A 365 19.14 -12.35 -10.50
N LEU A 366 18.48 -12.51 -11.66
CA LEU A 366 18.22 -13.84 -12.22
C LEU A 366 19.54 -14.52 -12.65
N PRO A 367 19.90 -15.67 -12.04
CA PRO A 367 21.21 -16.31 -12.24
C PRO A 367 21.53 -16.69 -13.70
N LYS A 368 20.50 -16.86 -14.53
CA LYS A 368 20.64 -17.32 -15.92
C LYS A 368 20.95 -16.21 -16.94
N CYS A 369 21.03 -14.94 -16.51
CA CYS A 369 21.47 -13.84 -17.36
C CYS A 369 22.96 -13.50 -17.19
N ASN A 370 23.64 -14.12 -16.22
CA ASN A 370 25.06 -13.93 -15.92
C ASN A 370 25.85 -15.21 -16.24
N VAL A 371 26.31 -15.33 -17.49
CA VAL A 371 27.39 -16.28 -17.79
C VAL A 371 28.71 -15.60 -17.41
N GLY A 372 29.06 -15.64 -16.11
CA GLY A 372 30.42 -15.32 -15.67
C GLY A 372 30.60 -14.53 -14.37
N SER A 373 29.56 -13.92 -13.79
CA SER A 373 29.67 -13.25 -12.49
C SER A 373 29.05 -14.11 -11.40
N LYS A 374 29.81 -14.33 -10.31
CA LYS A 374 29.29 -14.89 -9.05
C LYS A 374 27.93 -14.22 -8.76
N VAL A 375 26.94 -15.03 -8.41
CA VAL A 375 25.67 -14.55 -7.86
C VAL A 375 26.04 -13.52 -6.78
N PRO A 376 25.67 -12.22 -6.94
CA PRO A 376 25.85 -11.28 -5.86
C PRO A 376 25.08 -11.84 -4.67
N ASP A 377 25.70 -11.88 -3.49
CA ASP A 377 24.97 -12.10 -2.25
C ASP A 377 23.74 -11.19 -2.25
N ASP A 378 22.64 -11.67 -1.65
CA ASP A 378 21.35 -11.00 -1.47
C ASP A 378 21.44 -9.67 -0.67
N THR A 379 22.65 -9.15 -0.49
CA THR A 379 23.06 -7.98 0.30
C THR A 379 23.22 -6.70 -0.52
N ASN A 380 23.12 -6.75 -1.86
CA ASN A 380 23.24 -5.57 -2.73
C ASN A 380 21.90 -4.92 -3.11
N TYR A 381 20.83 -5.13 -2.33
CA TYR A 381 19.66 -4.25 -2.41
C TYR A 381 20.01 -2.93 -1.73
N VAL A 382 20.29 -1.89 -2.53
CA VAL A 382 20.42 -0.55 -1.97
C VAL A 382 19.04 0.12 -2.02
N PRO A 383 18.34 0.28 -0.89
CA PRO A 383 17.04 0.93 -0.86
C PRO A 383 17.15 2.37 -1.35
N GLN A 384 16.12 2.87 -2.03
CA GLN A 384 16.00 4.30 -2.25
C GLN A 384 15.61 4.96 -0.94
N LEU A 385 16.49 5.83 -0.43
CA LEU A 385 16.27 6.54 0.82
C LEU A 385 15.60 7.89 0.57
N LEU A 386 14.60 8.21 1.37
CA LEU A 386 13.98 9.52 1.46
C LEU A 386 14.32 10.11 2.83
N ALA A 387 15.03 11.24 2.84
CA ALA A 387 15.27 12.01 4.03
C ALA A 387 14.18 13.06 4.19
N LEU A 388 13.60 13.16 5.38
CA LEU A 388 12.63 14.17 5.79
C LEU A 388 13.22 14.94 6.96
N ARG A 389 13.35 16.25 6.83
CA ARG A 389 13.83 17.13 7.89
C ARG A 389 12.71 18.05 8.36
N TYR A 390 12.46 18.01 9.66
CA TYR A 390 11.47 18.86 10.33
C TYR A 390 12.17 19.78 11.31
N LYS A 391 11.75 21.05 11.33
CA LYS A 391 12.17 22.04 12.33
C LYS A 391 11.00 22.26 13.27
N LEU A 392 11.15 21.87 14.52
CA LEU A 392 10.08 21.83 15.51
C LEU A 392 10.43 22.78 16.66
N ARG A 393 9.46 23.58 17.10
CA ARG A 393 9.63 24.47 18.26
C ARG A 393 8.92 23.87 19.46
N LEU A 394 9.67 23.53 20.50
CA LEU A 394 9.08 23.00 21.72
C LEU A 394 8.41 24.15 22.50
N SER A 395 7.09 24.08 22.66
CA SER A 395 6.33 24.92 23.59
C SER A 395 6.19 24.25 24.95
N ALA A 396 5.86 25.02 25.99
CA ALA A 396 5.50 24.49 27.30
C ALA A 396 4.18 23.70 27.26
N ASP A 397 3.32 23.99 26.28
CA ASP A 397 2.12 23.22 25.95
C ASP A 397 2.54 21.93 25.22
N GLU A 398 1.99 20.78 25.63
CA GLU A 398 2.36 19.45 25.11
C GLU A 398 2.11 19.27 23.60
N ASP A 399 1.38 20.18 22.95
CA ASP A 399 1.12 20.15 21.52
C ASP A 399 2.18 20.97 20.75
N ILE A 400 3.05 20.26 20.04
CA ILE A 400 4.08 20.85 19.19
C ILE A 400 3.59 20.74 17.75
N PRO A 401 3.11 21.83 17.12
CA PRO A 401 2.65 21.76 15.75
C PRO A 401 3.82 21.43 14.83
N ILE A 402 3.59 20.53 13.88
CA ILE A 402 4.54 20.26 12.79
C ILE A 402 4.58 21.51 11.90
N ASP A 403 5.75 22.13 11.78
CA ASP A 403 6.04 23.16 10.79
C ASP A 403 6.22 22.49 9.42
N LEU A 404 5.19 22.63 8.57
CA LEU A 404 5.17 22.04 7.24
C LEU A 404 5.83 22.96 6.21
N ASP A 405 5.89 24.26 6.48
CA ASP A 405 6.40 25.26 5.53
C ASP A 405 7.94 25.21 5.49
N SER A 406 8.57 24.92 6.62
CA SER A 406 10.03 24.77 6.71
C SER A 406 10.53 23.34 6.44
N MET A 407 9.66 22.42 6.01
CA MET A 407 10.00 21.01 5.83
C MET A 407 10.92 20.82 4.62
N GLU A 408 12.05 20.14 4.82
CA GLU A 408 12.97 19.78 3.74
C GLU A 408 12.85 18.29 3.45
N PHE A 409 12.88 17.88 2.19
CA PHE A 409 12.81 16.47 1.81
C PHE A 409 13.69 16.17 0.60
N MET A 410 14.52 15.13 0.73
CA MET A 410 15.61 14.82 -0.18
C MET A 410 15.65 13.33 -0.52
N ARG A 411 16.03 13.00 -1.74
CA ARG A 411 16.22 11.61 -2.19
C ARG A 411 17.71 11.30 -2.26
N ASN A 412 18.11 10.16 -1.73
CA ASN A 412 19.49 9.71 -1.90
C ASN A 412 19.74 9.34 -3.37
N CYS A 413 20.85 9.83 -3.94
CA CYS A 413 21.25 9.55 -5.31
C CYS A 413 22.55 8.75 -5.30
N LEU A 414 22.43 7.45 -5.01
CA LEU A 414 23.53 6.47 -4.94
C LEU A 414 24.40 6.44 -6.21
N ASP A 415 23.81 6.82 -7.33
CA ASP A 415 24.41 6.78 -8.67
C ASP A 415 25.24 8.04 -8.98
N THR A 416 25.21 9.04 -8.08
CA THR A 416 25.82 10.37 -8.29
C THR A 416 26.69 10.79 -7.10
N PRO A 417 27.80 11.52 -7.32
CA PRO A 417 28.65 12.03 -6.24
C PRO A 417 27.96 13.10 -5.36
N GLU A 418 26.77 13.57 -5.74
CA GLU A 418 25.99 14.62 -5.06
C GLU A 418 25.35 14.12 -3.74
N GLY A 419 25.26 12.80 -3.52
CA GLY A 419 24.79 12.18 -2.27
C GLY A 419 23.28 12.30 -2.03
N TRP A 420 22.78 13.51 -1.83
CA TRP A 420 21.37 13.82 -1.59
C TRP A 420 20.87 14.89 -2.57
N LYS A 421 19.74 14.60 -3.20
CA LYS A 421 19.07 15.53 -4.12
C LYS A 421 17.83 16.10 -3.47
N ASP A 422 17.76 17.43 -3.43
CA ASP A 422 16.56 18.15 -3.03
C ASP A 422 15.39 17.85 -3.97
N LEU A 423 14.22 17.57 -3.40
CA LEU A 423 13.01 17.25 -4.13
C LEU A 423 11.98 18.39 -4.09
N SER A 424 12.26 19.53 -3.47
CA SER A 424 11.30 20.64 -3.36
C SER A 424 10.88 21.20 -4.72
N SER A 425 11.75 21.11 -5.72
CA SER A 425 11.46 21.46 -7.11
C SER A 425 10.59 20.43 -7.84
N ILE A 426 10.45 19.21 -7.29
CA ILE A 426 9.82 18.07 -7.97
C ILE A 426 8.54 17.60 -7.27
N LEU A 427 8.52 17.60 -5.93
CA LEU A 427 7.37 17.22 -5.12
C LEU A 427 6.82 18.45 -4.39
N ARG A 428 5.63 18.29 -3.80
CA ARG A 428 5.06 19.26 -2.86
C ARG A 428 4.98 18.67 -1.47
N GLY A 429 5.37 19.48 -0.50
CA GLY A 429 5.18 19.17 0.92
C GLY A 429 3.69 18.99 1.27
N PRO A 430 3.38 18.21 2.31
CA PRO A 430 2.02 18.08 2.78
C PRO A 430 1.50 19.42 3.34
N ILE A 431 0.18 19.57 3.37
CA ILE A 431 -0.52 20.73 3.92
C ILE A 431 -1.45 20.31 5.05
N ARG A 432 -1.75 21.25 5.95
CA ARG A 432 -2.82 21.08 6.94
C ARG A 432 -4.15 21.47 6.30
N LEU A 433 -5.17 20.63 6.46
CA LEU A 433 -6.51 20.96 5.99
C LEU A 433 -7.07 22.18 6.74
N PRO A 434 -7.78 23.10 6.07
CA PRO A 434 -8.44 24.20 6.76
C PRO A 434 -9.48 23.67 7.75
N ASN A 435 -9.58 24.30 8.94
CA ASN A 435 -10.50 23.89 10.01
C ASN A 435 -10.38 22.41 10.39
N SER A 436 -9.18 21.83 10.30
CA SER A 436 -8.91 20.46 10.70
C SER A 436 -7.47 20.33 11.17
N THR A 437 -7.22 19.34 12.02
CA THR A 437 -5.87 19.03 12.48
C THR A 437 -5.16 18.03 11.55
N ARG A 438 -5.84 17.61 10.46
CA ARG A 438 -5.38 16.63 9.48
C ARG A 438 -4.32 17.19 8.56
N ILE A 439 -3.31 16.38 8.29
CA ILE A 439 -2.24 16.67 7.34
C ILE A 439 -2.43 15.76 6.13
N VAL A 440 -2.52 16.37 4.95
CA VAL A 440 -2.77 15.69 3.68
C VAL A 440 -1.72 16.12 2.66
N SER A 441 -1.46 15.27 1.67
CA SER A 441 -0.69 15.68 0.50
C SER A 441 -1.60 16.00 -0.67
N LEU A 442 -1.15 16.90 -1.52
CA LEU A 442 -1.81 17.32 -2.75
C LEU A 442 -0.85 17.18 -3.92
N GLY A 443 -1.39 17.15 -5.14
CA GLY A 443 -0.58 17.28 -6.33
C GLY A 443 0.25 18.57 -6.30
N LYS A 444 1.45 18.53 -6.88
CA LYS A 444 2.43 19.61 -6.70
C LYS A 444 1.93 20.98 -7.11
N ASP A 445 1.31 21.04 -8.28
CA ASP A 445 0.90 22.29 -8.92
C ASP A 445 -0.56 22.65 -8.61
N ILE A 446 -1.20 21.93 -7.70
CA ILE A 446 -2.62 22.13 -7.37
C ILE A 446 -2.76 23.34 -6.44
N THR A 447 -3.39 24.40 -6.93
CA THR A 447 -3.65 25.63 -6.15
C THR A 447 -5.12 25.74 -5.78
N ASP A 448 -5.46 26.67 -4.88
CA ASP A 448 -6.87 26.97 -4.57
C ASP A 448 -7.63 27.39 -5.84
N ASN A 449 -7.02 28.22 -6.70
CA ASN A 449 -7.60 28.57 -8.00
C ASN A 449 -7.82 27.35 -8.91
N THR A 450 -6.91 26.36 -8.90
CA THR A 450 -7.13 25.10 -9.62
C THR A 450 -8.34 24.36 -9.04
N MET A 451 -8.45 24.26 -7.72
CA MET A 451 -9.60 23.63 -7.06
C MET A 451 -10.91 24.35 -7.44
N ASP A 452 -10.94 25.68 -7.39
CA ASP A 452 -12.12 26.48 -7.74
C ASP A 452 -12.57 26.25 -9.19
N GLN A 453 -11.63 26.25 -10.14
CA GLN A 453 -11.93 25.99 -11.54
C GLN A 453 -12.51 24.59 -11.77
N GLN A 454 -11.93 23.57 -11.12
CA GLN A 454 -12.41 22.20 -11.24
C GLN A 454 -13.76 22.00 -10.52
N MET A 455 -14.00 22.66 -9.38
CA MET A 455 -15.31 22.66 -8.72
C MET A 455 -16.36 23.35 -9.59
N ALA A 456 -16.04 24.47 -10.24
CA ALA A 456 -16.95 25.16 -11.16
C ALA A 456 -17.34 24.28 -12.37
N MET A 457 -16.38 23.54 -12.93
CA MET A 457 -16.65 22.53 -13.97
C MET A 457 -17.63 21.46 -13.46
N ILE A 458 -17.35 20.86 -12.29
CA ILE A 458 -18.20 19.81 -11.72
C ILE A 458 -19.60 20.35 -11.44
N GLN A 459 -19.71 21.56 -10.89
CA GLN A 459 -20.99 22.21 -10.61
C GLN A 459 -21.79 22.43 -11.90
N THR A 460 -21.14 22.87 -12.98
CA THR A 460 -21.79 23.04 -14.28
C THR A 460 -22.41 21.73 -14.78
N LEU A 461 -21.67 20.62 -14.69
CA LEU A 461 -22.18 19.30 -15.09
C LEU A 461 -23.35 18.82 -14.22
N LEU A 462 -23.28 19.07 -12.90
CA LEU A 462 -24.38 18.75 -11.97
C LEU A 462 -25.63 19.59 -12.28
N ASP A 463 -25.47 20.88 -12.57
CA ASP A 463 -26.56 21.81 -12.91
C ASP A 463 -27.24 21.45 -14.24
N MET A 464 -26.51 20.82 -15.16
CA MET A 464 -27.06 20.24 -16.39
C MET A 464 -27.91 18.97 -16.14
N GLY A 465 -27.99 18.48 -14.90
CA GLY A 465 -28.71 17.27 -14.54
C GLY A 465 -27.95 15.97 -14.82
N THR A 466 -26.62 16.04 -14.93
CA THR A 466 -25.78 14.86 -15.18
C THR A 466 -25.80 13.91 -13.99
N GLU A 467 -26.35 12.72 -14.16
CA GLU A 467 -26.31 11.67 -13.13
C GLU A 467 -24.97 10.93 -13.18
N SER A 468 -24.00 11.43 -12.41
CA SER A 468 -22.72 10.75 -12.18
C SER A 468 -22.34 10.77 -10.70
N LYS A 469 -22.10 9.59 -10.15
CA LYS A 469 -21.60 9.45 -8.78
C LYS A 469 -20.23 10.11 -8.59
N TYR A 470 -19.42 10.13 -9.63
CA TYR A 470 -18.06 10.64 -9.55
C TYR A 470 -18.05 12.16 -9.39
N LEU A 471 -18.99 12.87 -10.02
CA LEU A 471 -19.18 14.32 -9.82
C LEU A 471 -19.47 14.64 -8.36
N HIS A 472 -20.42 13.92 -7.74
CA HIS A 472 -20.76 14.12 -6.33
C HIS A 472 -19.58 13.81 -5.40
N LEU A 473 -18.88 12.69 -5.62
CA LEU A 473 -17.73 12.30 -4.81
C LEU A 473 -16.56 13.29 -4.95
N ALA A 474 -16.24 13.72 -6.18
CA ALA A 474 -15.19 14.68 -6.45
C ALA A 474 -15.49 16.05 -5.84
N MET A 475 -16.71 16.58 -6.04
CA MET A 475 -17.15 17.83 -5.41
C MET A 475 -17.04 17.77 -3.90
N HIS A 476 -17.58 16.70 -3.29
CA HIS A 476 -17.55 16.53 -1.84
C HIS A 476 -16.12 16.52 -1.29
N LYS A 477 -15.23 15.76 -1.94
CA LYS A 477 -13.81 15.67 -1.58
C LYS A 477 -13.13 17.03 -1.72
N MET A 478 -13.27 17.70 -2.85
CA MET A 478 -12.64 19.01 -3.11
C MET A 478 -13.06 20.07 -2.09
N LYS A 479 -14.35 20.17 -1.76
CA LYS A 479 -14.84 21.07 -0.72
C LYS A 479 -14.15 20.85 0.63
N ARG A 480 -13.95 19.60 1.03
CA ARG A 480 -13.19 19.27 2.25
C ARG A 480 -11.74 19.74 2.20
N TYR A 481 -11.11 19.69 1.02
CA TYR A 481 -9.73 20.15 0.85
C TYR A 481 -9.59 21.68 0.99
N VAL A 482 -10.53 22.44 0.44
CA VAL A 482 -10.52 23.92 0.53
C VAL A 482 -11.15 24.45 1.82
N GLY A 483 -11.74 23.58 2.65
CA GLY A 483 -12.42 23.96 3.89
C GLY A 483 -13.81 24.55 3.67
N GLU A 484 -14.39 24.36 2.49
CA GLU A 484 -15.77 24.76 2.21
C GLU A 484 -16.77 23.80 2.84
N PRO A 485 -17.94 24.29 3.29
CA PRO A 485 -19.02 23.44 3.77
C PRO A 485 -19.43 22.41 2.72
N SER A 486 -19.35 21.15 3.10
CA SER A 486 -19.79 20.01 2.31
C SER A 486 -20.83 19.23 3.11
N ASP A 487 -21.92 18.82 2.47
CA ASP A 487 -22.97 18.00 3.10
C ASP A 487 -22.70 16.51 2.74
N PRO A 488 -22.14 15.70 3.67
CA PRO A 488 -21.87 14.30 3.41
C PRO A 488 -23.17 13.52 3.19
N ASP A 489 -24.22 13.78 3.96
CA ASP A 489 -25.50 13.09 3.84
C ASP A 489 -26.09 13.32 2.45
N GLN A 490 -26.10 14.56 1.95
CA GLN A 490 -26.55 14.86 0.59
C GLN A 490 -25.69 14.15 -0.46
N CYS A 491 -24.36 14.20 -0.34
CA CYS A 491 -23.45 13.56 -1.28
C CYS A 491 -23.69 12.06 -1.39
N TYR A 492 -23.62 11.32 -0.27
CA TYR A 492 -23.71 9.87 -0.29
C TYR A 492 -25.13 9.37 -0.58
N ASN A 493 -26.17 10.13 -0.23
CA ASN A 493 -27.54 9.81 -0.66
C ASN A 493 -27.69 9.90 -2.18
N ASN A 494 -27.13 10.94 -2.81
CA ASN A 494 -27.13 11.06 -4.27
C ASN A 494 -26.34 9.93 -4.94
N VAL A 495 -25.16 9.64 -4.43
CA VAL A 495 -24.31 8.56 -4.95
C VAL A 495 -24.97 7.19 -4.80
N GLN A 496 -25.60 6.90 -3.66
CA GLN A 496 -26.32 5.64 -3.43
C GLN A 496 -27.54 5.49 -4.34
N ARG A 497 -28.22 6.60 -4.70
CA ARG A 497 -29.32 6.60 -5.68
C ARG A 497 -28.83 6.18 -7.07
N ILE A 498 -27.63 6.63 -7.46
CA ILE A 498 -27.02 6.35 -8.77
C ILE A 498 -26.41 4.93 -8.79
N ASP A 499 -25.78 4.50 -7.70
CA ASP A 499 -25.00 3.25 -7.62
C ASP A 499 -25.49 2.36 -6.48
N THR A 500 -26.62 1.70 -6.72
CA THR A 500 -27.33 0.90 -5.71
C THR A 500 -26.55 -0.34 -5.26
N LEU A 501 -25.69 -0.90 -6.12
CA LEU A 501 -24.90 -2.10 -5.84
C LEU A 501 -23.88 -1.88 -4.72
N ARG A 502 -23.42 -0.64 -4.52
CA ARG A 502 -22.43 -0.24 -3.50
C ARG A 502 -23.03 0.52 -2.32
N GLY A 503 -24.35 0.44 -2.11
CA GLY A 503 -25.02 1.18 -1.04
C GLY A 503 -24.39 1.00 0.35
N SER A 504 -23.93 -0.22 0.70
CA SER A 504 -23.23 -0.45 1.96
C SER A 504 -21.90 0.31 2.06
N LEU A 505 -21.12 0.37 0.98
CA LEU A 505 -19.87 1.12 0.93
C LEU A 505 -20.11 2.62 1.18
N TYR A 506 -21.14 3.20 0.57
CA TYR A 506 -21.45 4.63 0.74
C TYR A 506 -21.94 4.97 2.15
N LYS A 507 -22.65 4.05 2.80
CA LYS A 507 -23.00 4.19 4.22
C LYS A 507 -21.76 4.17 5.11
N ASP A 508 -20.80 3.29 4.82
CA ASP A 508 -19.54 3.23 5.56
C ASP A 508 -18.72 4.52 5.34
N LEU A 509 -18.65 5.05 4.12
CA LEU A 509 -17.97 6.32 3.82
C LEU A 509 -18.64 7.51 4.52
N LEU A 510 -19.97 7.61 4.49
CA LEU A 510 -20.74 8.60 5.23
C LEU A 510 -20.43 8.54 6.73
N LEU A 511 -20.37 7.33 7.29
CA LEU A 511 -20.02 7.13 8.69
C LEU A 511 -18.59 7.61 8.99
N MET A 512 -17.63 7.31 8.13
CA MET A 512 -16.24 7.78 8.31
C MET A 512 -16.15 9.32 8.27
N ASP A 513 -16.94 9.98 7.43
CA ASP A 513 -16.98 11.45 7.42
C ASP A 513 -17.61 12.03 8.69
N LYS A 514 -18.62 11.36 9.25
CA LYS A 514 -19.19 11.72 10.56
C LYS A 514 -18.16 11.55 11.69
N VAL A 515 -17.41 10.45 11.67
CA VAL A 515 -16.31 10.20 12.62
C VAL A 515 -15.24 11.28 12.51
N ASP A 516 -14.76 11.56 11.30
CA ASP A 516 -13.75 12.59 11.06
C ASP A 516 -14.22 13.97 11.56
N ASN A 517 -15.48 14.34 11.31
CA ASN A 517 -16.05 15.61 11.79
C ASN A 517 -16.12 15.69 13.32
N ILE A 518 -16.54 14.61 14.00
CA ILE A 518 -16.56 14.56 15.47
C ILE A 518 -15.15 14.74 16.03
N LEU A 519 -14.18 13.99 15.50
CA LEU A 519 -12.80 14.04 15.98
C LEU A 519 -12.12 15.40 15.70
N ASP A 520 -12.30 15.95 14.50
CA ASP A 520 -11.74 17.24 14.12
C ASP A 520 -12.35 18.38 14.96
N SER A 521 -13.67 18.37 15.19
CA SER A 521 -14.33 19.37 16.04
C SER A 521 -13.88 19.31 17.50
N GLY A 522 -13.75 18.10 18.06
CA GLY A 522 -13.21 17.90 19.41
C GLY A 522 -11.78 18.39 19.54
N ALA A 523 -10.92 18.04 18.57
CA ALA A 523 -9.53 18.49 18.55
C ALA A 523 -9.41 20.03 18.43
N LEU A 524 -10.23 20.67 17.60
CA LEU A 524 -10.26 22.15 17.49
C LEU A 524 -10.71 22.84 18.78
N SER A 525 -11.55 22.18 19.58
CA SER A 525 -11.93 22.67 20.91
C SER A 525 -10.88 22.41 22.01
N GLY A 526 -9.77 21.75 21.67
CA GLY A 526 -8.73 21.35 22.64
C GLY A 526 -9.13 20.16 23.52
N SER A 527 -10.15 19.39 23.12
CA SER A 527 -10.58 18.20 23.88
C SER A 527 -9.57 17.07 23.74
N THR A 528 -9.17 16.48 24.87
CA THR A 528 -8.39 15.23 24.94
C THR A 528 -9.29 13.99 24.98
N SER A 529 -10.61 14.16 24.94
CA SER A 529 -11.60 13.08 24.89
C SER A 529 -12.40 13.09 23.59
N ALA A 530 -12.76 11.90 23.11
CA ALA A 530 -13.62 11.72 21.93
C ALA A 530 -14.77 10.74 22.20
N ASP A 531 -16.00 11.15 21.88
CA ASP A 531 -17.20 10.31 21.96
C ASP A 531 -17.67 9.87 20.56
N LEU A 532 -17.42 8.60 20.23
CA LEU A 532 -17.86 7.92 19.02
C LEU A 532 -18.87 6.81 19.36
N SER A 533 -19.63 6.96 20.45
CA SER A 533 -20.61 5.95 20.85
C SER A 533 -21.88 5.96 20.03
N GLY A 534 -22.48 4.78 19.80
CA GLY A 534 -23.83 4.67 19.23
C GLY A 534 -23.97 5.04 17.75
N ILE A 535 -22.89 5.35 17.04
CA ILE A 535 -22.94 5.80 15.64
C ILE A 535 -22.89 4.64 14.63
N GLY A 536 -22.69 3.40 15.09
CA GLY A 536 -22.82 2.20 14.27
C GLY A 536 -21.53 1.70 13.61
N ILE A 537 -20.36 2.06 14.14
CA ILE A 537 -19.05 1.69 13.60
C ILE A 537 -18.88 0.18 13.57
N SER A 538 -18.68 -0.37 12.37
CA SER A 538 -18.29 -1.77 12.12
C SER A 538 -16.80 -1.91 11.84
N ARG A 539 -16.19 -0.88 11.25
CA ARG A 539 -14.77 -0.80 10.93
C ARG A 539 -14.32 0.66 11.06
N LEU A 540 -13.17 0.85 11.70
CA LEU A 540 -12.48 2.13 11.83
C LEU A 540 -11.00 1.86 11.57
N THR A 541 -10.31 2.79 10.91
CA THR A 541 -8.92 2.59 10.48
C THR A 541 -7.98 3.56 11.18
N TYR A 542 -6.69 3.19 11.27
CA TYR A 542 -5.63 4.09 11.72
C TYR A 542 -5.68 5.45 11.04
N ARG A 543 -5.99 5.52 9.73
CA ARG A 543 -6.07 6.78 8.98
C ARG A 543 -7.09 7.78 9.56
N ASN A 544 -8.16 7.29 10.20
CA ASN A 544 -9.16 8.16 10.82
C ASN A 544 -8.68 8.71 12.18
N LEU A 545 -7.95 7.92 12.96
CA LEU A 545 -7.48 8.28 14.30
C LEU A 545 -6.05 8.82 14.36
N GLN A 546 -5.23 8.62 13.32
CA GLN A 546 -3.83 9.07 13.28
C GLN A 546 -3.64 10.57 13.60
N PRO A 547 -4.55 11.51 13.26
CA PRO A 547 -4.42 12.92 13.67
C PRO A 547 -4.75 13.15 15.16
N HIS A 548 -5.37 12.18 15.82
CA HIS A 548 -5.94 12.24 17.17
C HIS A 548 -5.32 11.18 18.10
N VAL A 549 -4.10 10.71 17.81
CA VAL A 549 -3.39 9.69 18.62
C VAL A 549 -3.04 10.15 20.04
N LEU A 550 -3.17 11.45 20.33
CA LEU A 550 -2.93 12.07 21.63
C LEU A 550 -4.17 12.11 22.53
N LEU A 551 -5.30 11.55 22.11
CA LEU A 551 -6.48 11.42 22.97
C LEU A 551 -6.13 10.63 24.25
N GLU A 552 -6.65 11.11 25.38
CA GLU A 552 -6.56 10.46 26.68
C GLU A 552 -7.79 9.58 26.96
N GLU A 553 -8.94 9.94 26.37
CA GLU A 553 -10.17 9.18 26.51
C GLU A 553 -10.83 8.91 25.15
N LEU A 554 -11.22 7.66 24.91
CA LEU A 554 -11.92 7.26 23.69
C LEU A 554 -13.14 6.41 24.02
N ASN A 555 -14.33 6.94 23.71
CA ASN A 555 -15.58 6.22 23.84
C ASN A 555 -16.03 5.64 22.50
N LEU A 556 -16.00 4.31 22.37
CA LEU A 556 -16.44 3.52 21.23
C LEU A 556 -17.63 2.61 21.59
N SER A 557 -18.35 2.92 22.68
CA SER A 557 -19.45 2.08 23.15
C SER A 557 -20.64 2.01 22.18
N ASN A 558 -21.44 0.96 22.29
CA ASN A 558 -22.67 0.79 21.50
C ASN A 558 -22.42 0.83 19.98
N ASN A 559 -21.44 0.06 19.52
CA ASN A 559 -21.05 -0.06 18.11
C ASN A 559 -21.04 -1.55 17.68
N ASN A 560 -20.51 -1.83 16.49
CA ASN A 560 -20.43 -3.17 15.90
C ASN A 560 -18.99 -3.72 15.86
N LEU A 561 -18.12 -3.27 16.77
CA LEU A 561 -16.70 -3.63 16.80
C LEU A 561 -16.49 -5.05 17.35
N GLY A 562 -15.47 -5.75 16.87
CA GLY A 562 -15.10 -7.09 17.34
C GLY A 562 -13.58 -7.25 17.45
N ASN A 563 -13.09 -8.38 17.99
CA ASN A 563 -11.66 -8.51 18.37
C ASN A 563 -10.64 -8.13 17.28
N GLY A 564 -10.92 -8.39 16.00
CA GLY A 564 -10.01 -8.08 14.90
C GLY A 564 -9.90 -6.59 14.54
N CYS A 565 -10.83 -5.74 14.98
CA CYS A 565 -10.87 -4.34 14.54
C CYS A 565 -9.88 -3.44 15.29
N LEU A 566 -9.45 -3.79 16.51
CA LEU A 566 -8.58 -2.92 17.31
C LEU A 566 -7.21 -2.70 16.66
N LEU A 567 -6.70 -3.71 15.95
CA LEU A 567 -5.46 -3.59 15.18
C LEU A 567 -5.66 -2.67 13.96
N ASP A 568 -6.76 -2.82 13.22
CA ASP A 568 -7.12 -1.94 12.10
C ASP A 568 -7.25 -0.47 12.54
N ILE A 569 -7.81 -0.24 13.73
CA ILE A 569 -7.97 1.07 14.37
C ILE A 569 -6.60 1.70 14.70
N GLY A 570 -5.58 0.87 14.94
CA GLY A 570 -4.28 1.31 15.45
C GLY A 570 -4.35 1.76 16.91
N ILE A 571 -5.27 1.20 17.71
CA ILE A 571 -5.47 1.64 19.11
C ILE A 571 -4.21 1.48 19.95
N CYS A 572 -3.37 0.47 19.66
CA CYS A 572 -2.07 0.25 20.30
C CYS A 572 -1.05 1.38 20.07
N LEU A 573 -1.33 2.31 19.14
CA LEU A 573 -0.48 3.45 18.83
C LEU A 573 -0.92 4.71 19.58
N MET A 574 -2.10 4.71 20.20
CA MET A 574 -2.64 5.84 20.95
C MET A 574 -2.08 5.87 22.38
N LEU A 575 -0.78 6.10 22.49
CA LEU A 575 0.02 5.92 23.71
C LEU A 575 -0.39 6.82 24.89
N LYS A 576 -1.21 7.84 24.65
CA LYS A 576 -1.75 8.75 25.69
C LYS A 576 -3.09 8.30 26.28
N LEU A 577 -3.71 7.22 25.75
CA LEU A 577 -5.00 6.73 26.25
C LEU A 577 -4.90 6.22 27.70
N ARG A 578 -5.73 6.81 28.56
CA ARG A 578 -5.96 6.41 29.96
C ARG A 578 -7.27 5.66 30.13
N PHE A 579 -8.30 6.03 29.35
CA PHE A 579 -9.62 5.39 29.40
C PHE A 579 -10.12 5.02 28.01
N VAL A 580 -10.59 3.79 27.86
CA VAL A 580 -11.27 3.33 26.64
C VAL A 580 -12.59 2.65 27.00
N ASN A 581 -13.68 3.17 26.45
CA ASN A 581 -14.99 2.54 26.58
C ASN A 581 -15.33 1.74 25.31
N LEU A 582 -15.36 0.42 25.45
CA LEU A 582 -15.68 -0.56 24.40
C LEU A 582 -16.98 -1.33 24.71
N SER A 583 -17.78 -0.87 25.67
CA SER A 583 -19.02 -1.54 26.09
C SER A 583 -20.02 -1.67 24.94
N LEU A 584 -20.93 -2.64 25.03
CA LEU A 584 -22.01 -2.85 24.06
C LEU A 584 -21.49 -3.00 22.61
N ASN A 585 -20.49 -3.85 22.42
CA ASN A 585 -19.93 -4.22 21.11
C ASN A 585 -20.01 -5.75 20.91
N LYS A 586 -19.20 -6.32 20.01
CA LYS A 586 -19.16 -7.74 19.64
C LYS A 586 -17.83 -8.41 20.01
N PHE A 587 -17.15 -7.92 21.06
CA PHE A 587 -15.92 -8.53 21.54
C PHE A 587 -16.22 -9.85 22.28
N THR A 588 -15.48 -10.91 21.95
CA THR A 588 -15.72 -12.27 22.47
C THR A 588 -14.59 -12.79 23.35
N HIS A 589 -13.36 -12.31 23.15
CA HIS A 589 -12.16 -12.80 23.83
C HIS A 589 -11.43 -11.67 24.56
N LEU A 590 -11.19 -11.80 25.86
CA LEU A 590 -10.47 -10.80 26.66
C LEU A 590 -8.97 -10.83 26.34
N SER A 591 -8.41 -12.02 26.10
CA SER A 591 -6.99 -12.19 25.78
C SER A 591 -6.54 -11.37 24.57
N LYS A 592 -7.28 -11.48 23.46
CA LYS A 592 -7.02 -10.79 22.20
C LYS A 592 -7.19 -9.27 22.33
N LEU A 593 -8.12 -8.82 23.18
CA LEU A 593 -8.31 -7.39 23.48
C LEU A 593 -7.08 -6.83 24.19
N LEU A 594 -6.63 -7.47 25.26
CA LEU A 594 -5.47 -7.03 26.04
C LEU A 594 -4.19 -7.04 25.19
N GLU A 595 -4.01 -8.08 24.35
CA GLU A 595 -2.89 -8.14 23.40
C GLU A 595 -2.91 -7.00 22.37
N ALA A 596 -4.10 -6.56 21.96
CA ALA A 596 -4.25 -5.39 21.09
C ALA A 596 -3.97 -4.05 21.81
N LEU A 597 -3.96 -4.03 23.14
CA LEU A 597 -3.70 -2.83 23.97
C LEU A 597 -2.31 -2.84 24.62
N ARG A 598 -1.46 -3.84 24.31
CA ARG A 598 -0.16 -4.10 24.96
C ARG A 598 0.81 -2.90 25.06
N ASN A 599 0.74 -1.95 24.13
CA ASN A 599 1.65 -0.80 24.11
C ASN A 599 1.18 0.37 24.98
N LEU A 600 -0.06 0.32 25.51
CA LEU A 600 -0.69 1.42 26.24
C LEU A 600 -0.26 1.38 27.71
N SER A 601 0.99 1.76 27.98
CA SER A 601 1.61 1.65 29.30
C SER A 601 0.98 2.54 30.39
N ILE A 602 0.15 3.52 30.02
CA ILE A 602 -0.55 4.42 30.95
C ILE A 602 -2.08 4.18 30.97
N LEU A 603 -2.56 3.14 30.32
CA LEU A 603 -3.99 2.80 30.29
C LEU A 603 -4.47 2.38 31.67
N GLU A 604 -5.42 3.13 32.24
CA GLU A 604 -5.89 2.92 33.62
C GLU A 604 -7.16 2.09 33.66
N ARG A 605 -8.08 2.33 32.72
CA ARG A 605 -9.42 1.71 32.75
C ARG A 605 -9.94 1.33 31.37
N ILE A 606 -10.60 0.17 31.32
CA ILE A 606 -11.32 -0.32 30.14
C ILE A 606 -12.75 -0.71 30.53
N ASP A 607 -13.75 -0.24 29.79
CA ASP A 607 -15.13 -0.72 29.91
C ASP A 607 -15.45 -1.71 28.78
N LEU A 608 -15.69 -2.98 29.11
CA LEU A 608 -16.08 -4.05 28.19
C LEU A 608 -17.50 -4.56 28.47
N SER A 609 -18.28 -3.85 29.30
CA SER A 609 -19.59 -4.31 29.73
C SER A 609 -20.55 -4.56 28.56
N GLY A 610 -21.43 -5.55 28.69
CA GLY A 610 -22.43 -5.88 27.66
C GLY A 610 -21.88 -6.46 26.36
N ASN A 611 -20.60 -6.85 26.32
CA ASN A 611 -20.02 -7.61 25.21
C ASN A 611 -20.25 -9.13 25.38
N PRO A 612 -20.29 -9.92 24.29
CA PRO A 612 -20.38 -11.37 24.35
C PRO A 612 -19.04 -12.04 24.74
N LEU A 613 -18.35 -11.53 25.77
CA LEU A 613 -17.09 -12.10 26.27
C LEU A 613 -17.33 -13.48 26.88
N THR A 614 -16.61 -14.50 26.41
CA THR A 614 -16.70 -15.86 26.94
C THR A 614 -15.46 -16.24 27.73
N ALA A 615 -15.56 -17.29 28.56
CA ALA A 615 -14.39 -17.91 29.17
C ALA A 615 -13.44 -18.47 28.09
N GLU A 616 -12.14 -18.48 28.39
CA GLU A 616 -11.08 -18.93 27.49
C GLU A 616 -10.29 -20.06 28.16
N ASP A 617 -9.83 -21.05 27.38
CA ASP A 617 -9.10 -22.22 27.89
C ASP A 617 -7.70 -21.86 28.43
N ASP A 618 -7.12 -20.76 27.94
CA ASP A 618 -5.80 -20.27 28.34
C ASP A 618 -5.79 -18.74 28.37
N PHE A 619 -5.77 -18.17 29.57
CA PHE A 619 -5.47 -16.75 29.81
C PHE A 619 -3.94 -16.49 29.85
N GLY A 620 -3.13 -17.44 29.37
CA GLY A 620 -1.67 -17.47 29.52
C GLY A 620 -0.88 -16.41 28.75
N SER A 621 0.20 -15.95 29.38
CA SER A 621 1.14 -14.92 28.91
C SER A 621 0.54 -13.60 28.44
N LEU A 622 -0.59 -13.18 29.05
CA LEU A 622 -1.18 -11.87 28.81
C LEU A 622 -0.23 -10.76 29.25
N HIS A 623 0.13 -9.88 28.31
CA HIS A 623 0.79 -8.62 28.65
C HIS A 623 -0.27 -7.62 29.11
N ILE A 624 -0.40 -7.45 30.43
CA ILE A 624 -1.34 -6.50 31.02
C ILE A 624 -0.56 -5.25 31.44
N PRO A 625 -0.86 -4.06 30.89
CA PRO A 625 -0.21 -2.81 31.29
C PRO A 625 -0.25 -2.62 32.80
N GLU A 626 0.86 -2.26 33.44
CA GLU A 626 0.95 -2.15 34.91
C GLU A 626 -0.02 -1.11 35.49
N SER A 627 -0.29 -0.05 34.73
CA SER A 627 -1.24 1.02 35.05
C SER A 627 -2.71 0.58 35.00
N LEU A 628 -3.03 -0.51 34.28
CA LEU A 628 -4.41 -0.97 34.12
C LEU A 628 -4.94 -1.46 35.46
N CYS A 629 -5.79 -0.65 36.08
CA CYS A 629 -6.28 -0.83 37.43
C CYS A 629 -7.71 -1.36 37.47
N GLU A 630 -8.51 -1.12 36.43
CA GLU A 630 -9.91 -1.54 36.38
C GLU A 630 -10.33 -2.00 34.97
N ILE A 631 -10.91 -3.20 34.89
CA ILE A 631 -11.59 -3.71 33.70
C ILE A 631 -13.05 -4.00 34.08
N ASP A 632 -13.99 -3.30 33.45
CA ASP A 632 -15.40 -3.58 33.63
C ASP A 632 -15.85 -4.68 32.67
N ILE A 633 -16.36 -5.78 33.21
CA ILE A 633 -16.87 -6.92 32.44
C ILE A 633 -18.34 -7.19 32.76
N ALA A 634 -19.07 -6.21 33.33
CA ALA A 634 -20.45 -6.38 33.73
C ALA A 634 -21.34 -6.82 32.56
N ASN A 635 -22.36 -7.63 32.85
CA ASN A 635 -23.30 -8.12 31.84
C ASN A 635 -22.62 -8.87 30.67
N THR A 636 -21.61 -9.71 30.98
CA THR A 636 -20.95 -10.56 29.99
C THR A 636 -20.96 -12.03 30.45
N PRO A 637 -20.96 -13.02 29.54
CA PRO A 637 -20.84 -14.43 29.92
C PRO A 637 -19.57 -14.75 30.75
N LEU A 638 -18.47 -14.03 30.50
CA LEU A 638 -17.23 -14.13 31.26
C LEU A 638 -17.42 -13.71 32.72
N ALA A 639 -18.18 -12.64 32.98
CA ALA A 639 -18.47 -12.22 34.35
C ALA A 639 -19.27 -13.29 35.12
N GLU A 640 -20.28 -13.89 34.49
CA GLU A 640 -21.04 -14.99 35.10
C GLU A 640 -20.14 -16.21 35.41
N TYR A 641 -19.27 -16.57 34.47
CA TYR A 641 -18.30 -17.65 34.66
C TYR A 641 -17.37 -17.38 35.86
N LEU A 642 -16.76 -16.20 35.92
CA LEU A 642 -15.80 -15.84 36.96
C LEU A 642 -16.46 -15.72 38.34
N LEU A 643 -17.69 -15.21 38.42
CA LEU A 643 -18.47 -15.16 39.66
C LEU A 643 -18.75 -16.57 40.19
N ASN A 644 -19.22 -17.48 39.32
CA ASN A 644 -19.51 -18.86 39.68
C ASN A 644 -18.28 -19.59 40.21
N GLU A 645 -17.12 -19.44 39.57
CA GLU A 645 -15.88 -20.04 40.07
C GLU A 645 -15.38 -19.43 41.38
N ALA A 646 -15.58 -18.13 41.57
CA ALA A 646 -15.22 -17.44 42.80
C ALA A 646 -16.19 -17.71 43.97
N GLY A 647 -17.30 -18.42 43.72
CA GLY A 647 -18.38 -18.62 44.69
C GLY A 647 -19.09 -17.32 45.07
N LEU A 648 -19.10 -16.34 44.18
CA LEU A 648 -19.78 -15.05 44.34
C LEU A 648 -21.06 -15.02 43.50
N SER A 649 -22.04 -14.25 43.96
CA SER A 649 -23.25 -13.89 43.23
C SER A 649 -23.23 -12.41 42.84
N SER A 650 -24.00 -12.04 41.82
CA SER A 650 -24.20 -10.62 41.47
C SER A 650 -24.88 -9.81 42.58
N SER A 651 -25.42 -10.45 43.62
CA SER A 651 -25.97 -9.80 44.81
C SER A 651 -24.96 -9.55 45.93
N ASP A 652 -23.74 -10.10 45.86
CA ASP A 652 -22.72 -10.00 46.90
C ASP A 652 -21.93 -8.68 46.78
N THR A 653 -22.64 -7.56 46.94
CA THR A 653 -22.07 -6.21 46.84
C THR A 653 -20.99 -5.99 47.90
N ASN A 654 -19.85 -5.42 47.49
CA ASN A 654 -18.66 -5.16 48.31
C ASN A 654 -17.85 -6.39 48.72
N GLU A 655 -18.13 -7.58 48.16
CA GLU A 655 -17.19 -8.70 48.25
C GLU A 655 -16.15 -8.67 47.12
N SER A 656 -14.93 -9.08 47.43
CA SER A 656 -13.85 -9.26 46.47
C SER A 656 -13.18 -10.63 46.61
N ARG A 657 -12.93 -11.32 45.49
CA ARG A 657 -12.19 -12.60 45.46
C ARG A 657 -11.06 -12.52 44.45
N ILE A 658 -9.97 -13.23 44.71
CA ILE A 658 -8.81 -13.29 43.80
C ILE A 658 -9.26 -13.95 42.48
N CYS A 659 -8.92 -13.32 41.35
CA CYS A 659 -9.12 -13.91 40.04
C CYS A 659 -8.03 -14.96 39.79
N GLN A 660 -8.39 -16.24 39.69
CA GLN A 660 -7.42 -17.32 39.46
C GLN A 660 -6.83 -17.27 38.04
N HIS A 661 -7.60 -16.77 37.08
CA HIS A 661 -7.26 -16.72 35.66
C HIS A 661 -6.40 -15.52 35.27
N ILE A 662 -6.48 -14.43 36.05
CA ILE A 662 -5.76 -13.18 35.77
C ILE A 662 -4.98 -12.80 37.03
N PRO A 663 -3.72 -13.24 37.15
CA PRO A 663 -2.90 -12.96 38.32
C PRO A 663 -2.78 -11.46 38.62
N GLY A 664 -2.89 -11.10 39.89
CA GLY A 664 -2.82 -9.69 40.33
C GLY A 664 -4.13 -8.92 40.17
N PHE A 665 -5.25 -9.59 39.85
CA PHE A 665 -6.59 -8.99 39.83
C PHE A 665 -7.53 -9.68 40.82
N VAL A 666 -8.49 -8.90 41.33
CA VAL A 666 -9.63 -9.37 42.12
C VAL A 666 -10.93 -9.09 41.37
N ILE A 667 -11.85 -10.03 41.48
CA ILE A 667 -13.23 -9.89 41.03
C ILE A 667 -13.98 -9.11 42.11
N CYS A 668 -14.57 -7.97 41.75
CA CYS A 668 -15.34 -7.11 42.64
C CYS A 668 -16.75 -6.91 42.10
N VAL A 669 -17.76 -7.07 42.97
CA VAL A 669 -19.16 -6.72 42.64
C VAL A 669 -19.51 -5.43 43.36
N THR A 670 -19.87 -4.38 42.60
CA THR A 670 -20.24 -3.09 43.17
C THR A 670 -21.55 -2.58 42.59
N THR A 671 -22.37 -1.94 43.42
CA THR A 671 -23.49 -1.11 42.98
C THR A 671 -22.97 0.33 42.93
N ARG A 672 -22.69 0.86 41.74
CA ARG A 672 -22.15 2.23 41.62
C ARG A 672 -23.22 3.23 42.07
N GLY A 673 -23.12 3.72 43.30
CA GLY A 673 -24.03 4.69 43.92
C GLY A 673 -23.36 5.67 44.89
N GLU A 674 -22.05 5.59 45.10
CA GLU A 674 -21.28 6.60 45.82
C GLU A 674 -20.08 7.01 44.95
N ALA A 675 -20.09 8.27 44.52
CA ALA A 675 -18.94 8.91 43.91
C ALA A 675 -17.84 9.02 44.97
N SER A 676 -16.62 8.55 44.67
CA SER A 676 -15.43 9.09 45.33
C SER A 676 -15.29 10.55 44.91
N GLU A 677 -14.92 11.44 45.84
CA GLU A 677 -14.88 12.91 45.69
C GLU A 677 -13.96 13.47 44.57
N SER A 678 -13.41 12.63 43.68
CA SER A 678 -12.57 13.06 42.55
C SER A 678 -13.29 13.12 41.18
N ASP A 679 -14.49 12.56 41.02
CA ASP A 679 -15.19 12.44 39.73
C ASP A 679 -16.34 13.46 39.54
N ALA A 680 -16.12 14.72 39.93
CA ALA A 680 -17.12 15.78 39.81
C ALA A 680 -17.17 16.41 38.40
N ALA A 681 -17.25 15.61 37.33
CA ALA A 681 -17.46 16.12 35.98
C ALA A 681 -18.05 15.09 34.98
N SER A 682 -19.05 14.28 35.35
CA SER A 682 -19.95 13.72 34.33
C SER A 682 -21.35 13.44 34.90
N PRO A 683 -22.44 13.98 34.30
CA PRO A 683 -23.79 13.64 34.69
C PRO A 683 -24.28 12.50 33.80
N ARG A 684 -24.18 11.25 34.25
CA ARG A 684 -24.96 10.15 33.63
C ARG A 684 -25.59 9.27 34.71
N SER A 685 -26.90 9.38 34.84
CA SER A 685 -27.74 8.44 35.57
C SER A 685 -27.66 7.07 34.88
N TYR A 686 -26.98 6.12 35.50
CA TYR A 686 -27.05 4.71 35.12
C TYR A 686 -27.64 3.89 36.25
N ASP A 687 -28.45 2.91 35.87
CA ASP A 687 -29.27 2.06 36.73
C ASP A 687 -28.53 1.42 37.89
N ARG A 688 -29.26 1.18 38.98
CA ARG A 688 -28.87 0.47 40.21
C ARG A 688 -28.59 -1.04 39.99
N LEU A 689 -27.94 -1.40 38.89
CA LEU A 689 -27.57 -2.77 38.58
C LEU A 689 -26.16 -3.07 39.13
N PRO A 690 -25.95 -4.23 39.75
CA PRO A 690 -24.62 -4.64 40.20
C PRO A 690 -23.69 -4.78 38.99
N ARG A 691 -22.54 -4.11 39.06
CA ARG A 691 -21.48 -4.18 38.05
C ARG A 691 -20.35 -5.08 38.55
N VAL A 692 -19.80 -5.89 37.65
CA VAL A 692 -18.70 -6.82 37.90
C VAL A 692 -17.42 -6.24 37.31
N PHE A 693 -16.43 -6.03 38.17
CA PHE A 693 -15.13 -5.46 37.80
C PHE A 693 -14.01 -6.46 38.08
N LEU A 694 -12.99 -6.43 37.24
CA LEU A 694 -11.66 -6.94 37.56
C LEU A 694 -10.81 -5.75 37.98
N ARG A 695 -10.45 -5.68 39.26
CA ARG A 695 -9.59 -4.61 39.80
C ARG A 695 -8.21 -5.16 40.11
N ARG A 696 -7.16 -4.42 39.75
CA ARG A 696 -5.79 -4.79 40.09
C ARG A 696 -5.63 -4.75 41.62
N THR A 697 -5.05 -5.80 42.20
CA THR A 697 -4.69 -5.81 43.62
C THR A 697 -3.64 -4.74 43.85
N THR A 698 -3.98 -3.69 44.61
CA THR A 698 -2.98 -2.73 45.09
C THR A 698 -1.92 -3.50 45.89
N LYS A 699 -0.65 -3.27 45.58
CA LYS A 699 0.46 -3.78 46.43
C LYS A 699 0.40 -3.18 47.82
#